data_AF-A0A5A9EDU9-F1
#
_entry.id   AF-A0A5A9EDU9-F1
#
_cell.length_a   1.000
_cell.length_b   1.000
_cell.length_c   1.000
_cell.angle_alpha   90.00
_cell.angle_beta   90.00
_cell.angle_gamma   90.00
#
_symmetry.space_group_name_H-M   'P 1'
#
loop_
_entity.id
_entity.type
_entity.pdbx_description
1 polymer ?
#
loop_
_entity_poly.entity_id
_entity_poly.type
_entity_poly.pdbx_seq_one_letter_code
_entity_poly.pdbx_strand_id
1 'polypeptide(L)'
;GNTLLVSALETITGQGGTDVITIGTVGSTFLANALETITGGTGSELVFLGAAGNTVTVSAVNILIGGAGTDVVTLGTAGNTVLLRGIETLTGAAGTDVVTLGDTGNTLAISLIDTLVGGAGSDVVSLGTTGTTMVLSAIETLNGGAGTDVITLGSTGNTLFATLIDTLTGGASTDVVTLGTAGATMLVSALETVTGGTGTDVITLGTAGSTLLANSIETIAGGTGSDLVFLGSSGNTVLASGLEILVGGTTTDVVTLGTAGNTVILRGLETLTGQGGTDIITIGDTGTTMLVSALETLAGGAGVDVITIGTAGTTMLVSALETVTGGTGTDVITIGTVGSTFLANALETIAGGTGSELVFLGSGGTTALVSAIDILIGGTGTDVVTLGTAGNTVLLRGIETLTGDVGTDVVTLGNTANSLLVSGIETLTGGSASDIVTLGTAGNTLVVSGIETLVGGTGTDIVTIGTAGGTLLALGIETLIGGTGLEVIFTGSAGATLTVSGADFVIGNTGTDVLTLGSAGNTTTIRGIETLIGGLGTDVVFLGDTGNTMTLGTGIEVLVGGTATDVLNISTSGATLLTRAIETLIGNTGTDVITLGDTVNTVTVTGIDTLTGGASTDIVFTGSAGVTMTASGIEFLVGGTGTDVVTLGSSGNTVITRGIDTLSGGAGTDWVFLGDTGVTMALGSGIELLIGGASTDVVSLSTSGSTLLTRGVETLIGAAGTDVITLGDTANTITVSGVDTLTGGA
;
A
#
# COMPACT_ATOMS: atom_id res chain seq x y z
N GLY A 1 69.93 62.26 -30.53
CA GLY A 1 69.04 63.16 -29.78
C GLY A 1 68.53 64.31 -30.63
N ASN A 2 67.79 64.03 -31.71
CA ASN A 2 67.31 65.02 -32.67
C ASN A 2 65.78 65.04 -32.73
N THR A 3 65.17 66.21 -32.92
CA THR A 3 63.73 66.34 -33.20
C THR A 3 63.52 66.90 -34.60
N LEU A 4 62.85 66.16 -35.49
CA LEU A 4 62.67 66.54 -36.89
C LEU A 4 61.20 66.51 -37.34
N LEU A 5 60.80 67.52 -38.12
CA LEU A 5 59.61 67.45 -38.97
C LEU A 5 60.03 66.92 -40.35
N VAL A 6 59.45 65.80 -40.78
CA VAL A 6 59.85 65.10 -42.01
C VAL A 6 58.67 64.93 -42.96
N SER A 7 58.94 64.95 -44.27
CA SER A 7 57.95 64.69 -45.31
C SER A 7 58.64 64.11 -46.55
N ALA A 8 57.98 63.16 -47.22
CA ALA A 8 58.45 62.53 -48.47
C ALA A 8 59.86 61.89 -48.38
N LEU A 9 60.18 61.24 -47.26
CA LEU A 9 61.41 60.44 -47.10
C LEU A 9 61.12 58.96 -47.37
N GLU A 10 62.13 58.22 -47.85
CA GLU A 10 62.05 56.76 -48.06
C GLU A 10 62.70 55.98 -46.89
N THR A 11 63.72 56.55 -46.26
CA THR A 11 64.43 55.93 -45.13
C THR A 11 64.95 57.00 -44.18
N ILE A 12 64.83 56.76 -42.88
CA ILE A 12 65.43 57.56 -41.82
C ILE A 12 66.14 56.64 -40.84
N THR A 13 67.31 57.06 -40.36
CA THR A 13 68.10 56.29 -39.42
C THR A 13 68.59 57.24 -38.33
N GLY A 14 68.17 56.96 -37.10
CA GLY A 14 68.67 57.65 -35.91
C GLY A 14 70.10 57.25 -35.57
N GLN A 15 70.66 57.93 -34.59
CA GLN A 15 71.99 57.68 -34.04
C GLN A 15 71.87 57.59 -32.51
N GLY A 16 72.98 57.71 -31.77
CA GLY A 16 72.90 57.68 -30.30
C GLY A 16 72.01 58.78 -29.69
N GLY A 17 71.20 58.40 -28.69
CA GLY A 17 70.34 59.28 -27.88
C GLY A 17 68.98 59.58 -28.51
N THR A 18 68.01 60.05 -27.73
CA THR A 18 66.57 60.14 -28.09
C THR A 18 66.26 60.91 -29.37
N ASP A 19 65.97 60.21 -30.46
CA ASP A 19 65.56 60.72 -31.75
C ASP A 19 64.03 60.67 -31.90
N VAL A 20 63.44 61.83 -32.21
CA VAL A 20 62.00 62.10 -32.30
C VAL A 20 61.67 62.62 -33.69
N ILE A 21 60.68 62.04 -34.35
CA ILE A 21 60.21 62.52 -35.65
C ILE A 21 58.72 62.84 -35.61
N THR A 22 58.33 63.89 -36.34
CA THR A 22 56.94 64.21 -36.65
C THR A 22 56.77 64.20 -38.17
N ILE A 23 55.78 63.47 -38.67
CA ILE A 23 55.47 63.37 -40.09
C ILE A 23 54.57 64.54 -40.47
N GLY A 24 54.89 65.19 -41.60
CA GLY A 24 54.13 66.32 -42.13
C GLY A 24 52.70 65.95 -42.54
N THR A 25 51.95 66.94 -43.05
CA THR A 25 50.51 66.78 -43.37
C THR A 25 50.22 65.94 -44.62
N VAL A 26 51.23 65.68 -45.45
CA VAL A 26 51.14 64.79 -46.60
C VAL A 26 51.62 63.42 -46.14
N GLY A 27 50.73 62.42 -46.18
CA GLY A 27 51.02 61.06 -45.73
C GLY A 27 52.32 60.50 -46.30
N SER A 28 52.95 59.58 -45.58
CA SER A 28 54.30 59.10 -45.91
C SER A 28 54.43 57.58 -45.76
N THR A 29 55.27 56.98 -46.62
CA THR A 29 55.69 55.59 -46.53
C THR A 29 57.21 55.54 -46.41
N PHE A 30 57.76 55.00 -45.32
CA PHE A 30 59.22 54.98 -45.13
C PHE A 30 59.71 53.91 -44.15
N LEU A 31 61.01 53.62 -44.23
CA LEU A 31 61.75 52.77 -43.29
C LEU A 31 62.33 53.62 -42.15
N ALA A 32 61.99 53.29 -40.91
CA ALA A 32 62.45 53.91 -39.68
C ALA A 32 63.43 52.98 -38.95
N ASN A 33 64.70 53.36 -38.90
CA ASN A 33 65.73 52.64 -38.15
C ASN A 33 66.16 53.44 -36.91
N ALA A 34 66.24 52.78 -35.75
CA ALA A 34 66.80 53.36 -34.53
C ALA A 34 66.17 54.72 -34.14
N LEU A 35 64.84 54.81 -34.13
CA LEU A 35 64.10 55.99 -33.66
C LEU A 35 63.35 55.67 -32.38
N GLU A 36 63.39 56.59 -31.41
CA GLU A 36 62.69 56.46 -30.14
C GLU A 36 61.25 57.00 -30.18
N THR A 37 60.92 57.95 -31.06
CA THR A 37 59.55 58.48 -31.16
C THR A 37 59.15 58.83 -32.59
N ILE A 38 57.96 58.38 -33.00
CA ILE A 38 57.36 58.66 -34.30
C ILE A 38 55.94 59.21 -34.09
N THR A 39 55.72 60.45 -34.48
CA THR A 39 54.39 61.08 -34.47
C THR A 39 53.91 61.26 -35.91
N GLY A 40 52.79 60.64 -36.25
CA GLY A 40 52.13 60.78 -37.54
C GLY A 40 51.49 62.15 -37.74
N GLY A 41 51.04 62.37 -38.97
CA GLY A 41 50.42 63.60 -39.40
C GLY A 41 48.90 63.45 -39.51
N THR A 42 48.28 64.29 -40.31
CA THR A 42 46.87 64.12 -40.72
C THR A 42 46.73 63.28 -41.99
N GLY A 43 47.84 62.82 -42.56
CA GLY A 43 47.90 62.05 -43.79
C GLY A 43 47.65 60.56 -43.52
N SER A 44 47.91 59.73 -44.54
CA SER A 44 48.01 58.28 -44.34
C SER A 44 49.47 57.88 -44.19
N GLU A 45 49.82 57.28 -43.05
CA GLU A 45 51.17 56.88 -42.73
C GLU A 45 51.35 55.35 -42.74
N LEU A 46 52.38 54.89 -43.47
CA LEU A 46 52.86 53.51 -43.48
C LEU A 46 54.34 53.49 -43.07
N VAL A 47 54.62 52.99 -41.87
CA VAL A 47 55.97 52.97 -41.30
C VAL A 47 56.47 51.53 -41.24
N PHE A 48 57.64 51.28 -41.82
CA PHE A 48 58.38 50.03 -41.64
C PHE A 48 59.45 50.27 -40.58
N LEU A 49 59.56 49.41 -39.58
CA LEU A 49 60.66 49.43 -38.63
C LEU A 49 61.87 48.68 -39.18
N GLY A 50 63.04 49.04 -38.69
CA GLY A 50 64.31 48.44 -39.09
C GLY A 50 64.42 46.95 -38.75
N ALA A 51 65.35 46.25 -39.40
CA ALA A 51 65.58 44.83 -39.15
C ALA A 51 66.24 44.52 -37.79
N ALA A 52 66.83 45.52 -37.12
CA ALA A 52 67.23 45.41 -35.73
C ALA A 52 65.99 45.55 -34.84
N GLY A 53 65.88 44.83 -33.72
CA GLY A 53 64.75 45.01 -32.80
C GLY A 53 64.65 46.45 -32.32
N ASN A 54 63.47 47.04 -32.42
CA ASN A 54 63.24 48.46 -32.17
C ASN A 54 62.51 48.68 -30.83
N THR A 55 62.74 49.83 -30.19
CA THR A 55 61.94 50.30 -29.06
C THR A 55 61.48 51.72 -29.35
N VAL A 56 60.18 51.90 -29.66
CA VAL A 56 59.68 53.15 -30.23
C VAL A 56 58.32 53.54 -29.65
N THR A 57 58.15 54.84 -29.37
CA THR A 57 56.84 55.43 -29.07
C THR A 57 56.19 55.93 -30.35
N VAL A 58 54.97 55.51 -30.66
CA VAL A 58 54.25 55.84 -31.89
C VAL A 58 52.93 56.54 -31.57
N SER A 59 52.57 57.57 -32.33
CA SER A 59 51.27 58.23 -32.22
C SER A 59 50.76 58.63 -33.59
N ALA A 60 49.45 58.57 -33.81
CA ALA A 60 48.81 59.02 -35.06
C ALA A 60 49.35 58.36 -36.35
N VAL A 61 49.93 57.16 -36.28
CA VAL A 61 50.36 56.37 -37.46
C VAL A 61 49.27 55.38 -37.82
N ASN A 62 48.93 55.26 -39.11
CA ASN A 62 47.86 54.35 -39.55
C ASN A 62 48.31 52.91 -39.70
N ILE A 63 49.51 52.67 -40.25
CA ILE A 63 50.04 51.33 -40.47
C ILE A 63 51.49 51.28 -39.99
N LEU A 64 51.79 50.33 -39.11
CA LEU A 64 53.14 50.08 -38.59
C LEU A 64 53.51 48.61 -38.82
N ILE A 65 54.63 48.39 -39.48
CA ILE A 65 55.13 47.06 -39.83
C ILE A 65 56.51 46.90 -39.18
N GLY A 66 56.66 45.89 -38.33
CA GLY A 66 57.93 45.55 -37.70
C GLY A 66 58.93 44.89 -38.64
N GLY A 67 60.15 44.78 -38.14
CA GLY A 67 61.28 44.12 -38.79
C GLY A 67 61.41 42.66 -38.39
N ALA A 68 62.62 42.11 -38.51
CA ALA A 68 62.92 40.73 -38.13
C ALA A 68 63.40 40.57 -36.66
N GLY A 69 63.74 41.69 -36.00
CA GLY A 69 64.12 41.71 -34.59
C GLY A 69 62.92 41.95 -33.69
N THR A 70 63.08 41.75 -32.38
CA THR A 70 62.02 41.99 -31.39
C THR A 70 61.68 43.48 -31.33
N ASP A 71 60.48 43.83 -31.74
CA ASP A 71 59.95 45.17 -31.77
C ASP A 71 59.02 45.44 -30.57
N VAL A 72 59.37 46.48 -29.83
CA VAL A 72 58.66 46.97 -28.63
C VAL A 72 58.09 48.35 -28.94
N VAL A 73 56.77 48.44 -29.05
CA VAL A 73 56.06 49.67 -29.41
C VAL A 73 55.24 50.17 -28.23
N THR A 74 55.35 51.46 -27.93
CA THR A 74 54.46 52.15 -27.01
C THR A 74 53.57 53.12 -27.79
N LEU A 75 52.25 53.05 -27.65
CA LEU A 75 51.36 54.03 -28.25
C LEU A 75 51.34 55.30 -27.38
N GLY A 76 51.26 56.47 -28.02
CA GLY A 76 51.22 57.74 -27.28
C GLY A 76 49.88 57.99 -26.60
N THR A 77 49.82 59.01 -25.76
CA THR A 77 48.66 59.30 -24.87
C THR A 77 47.43 59.91 -25.57
N ALA A 78 47.41 59.96 -26.90
CA ALA A 78 46.22 60.28 -27.66
C ALA A 78 45.58 58.94 -28.05
N GLY A 79 44.25 58.82 -28.08
CA GLY A 79 43.64 57.56 -28.55
C GLY A 79 44.11 57.22 -29.97
N ASN A 80 44.70 56.04 -30.15
CA ASN A 80 45.30 55.63 -31.42
C ASN A 80 44.39 54.68 -32.20
N THR A 81 44.49 54.71 -33.52
CA THR A 81 43.89 53.69 -34.40
C THR A 81 44.94 53.24 -35.41
N VAL A 82 45.44 52.02 -35.26
CA VAL A 82 46.62 51.54 -35.99
C VAL A 82 46.46 50.10 -36.48
N LEU A 83 46.92 49.83 -37.70
CA LEU A 83 47.12 48.49 -38.23
C LEU A 83 48.58 48.05 -37.99
N LEU A 84 48.77 46.88 -37.38
CA LEU A 84 50.08 46.34 -37.02
C LEU A 84 50.41 45.05 -37.76
N ARG A 85 51.69 44.84 -38.08
CA ARG A 85 52.25 43.56 -38.51
C ARG A 85 53.63 43.37 -37.89
N GLY A 86 53.95 42.17 -37.45
CA GLY A 86 55.31 41.82 -37.00
C GLY A 86 55.81 42.63 -35.81
N ILE A 87 54.91 42.95 -34.87
CA ILE A 87 55.27 43.62 -33.60
C ILE A 87 55.14 42.59 -32.48
N GLU A 88 56.16 42.47 -31.62
CA GLU A 88 56.18 41.46 -30.54
C GLU A 88 55.71 41.99 -29.19
N THR A 89 55.84 43.29 -28.92
CA THR A 89 55.35 43.90 -27.68
C THR A 89 54.69 45.25 -27.95
N LEU A 90 53.48 45.43 -27.43
CA LEU A 90 52.68 46.64 -27.61
C LEU A 90 52.12 47.13 -26.28
N THR A 91 52.46 48.36 -25.92
CA THR A 91 51.90 49.01 -24.72
C THR A 91 51.10 50.23 -25.15
N GLY A 92 49.81 50.26 -24.83
CA GLY A 92 48.99 51.45 -24.99
C GLY A 92 49.25 52.50 -23.91
N ALA A 93 48.46 53.57 -23.94
CA ALA A 93 48.56 54.65 -22.97
C ALA A 93 47.16 55.18 -22.61
N ALA A 94 47.08 56.41 -22.08
CA ALA A 94 45.80 57.08 -21.92
C ALA A 94 45.18 57.38 -23.30
N GLY A 95 43.84 57.37 -23.38
CA GLY A 95 43.10 57.50 -24.64
C GLY A 95 42.56 56.14 -25.09
N THR A 96 41.65 56.14 -26.06
CA THR A 96 41.09 54.89 -26.60
C THR A 96 41.98 54.35 -27.71
N ASP A 97 42.66 53.25 -27.44
CA ASP A 97 43.57 52.57 -28.37
C ASP A 97 42.85 51.43 -29.09
N VAL A 98 42.73 51.56 -30.42
CA VAL A 98 42.13 50.58 -31.34
C VAL A 98 43.21 50.02 -32.26
N VAL A 99 43.46 48.73 -32.15
CA VAL A 99 44.52 48.04 -32.88
C VAL A 99 43.92 46.99 -33.80
N THR A 100 44.37 46.95 -35.05
CA THR A 100 44.03 45.88 -35.99
C THR A 100 45.30 45.14 -36.39
N LEU A 101 45.30 43.82 -36.30
CA LEU A 101 46.42 43.00 -36.75
C LEU A 101 46.29 42.73 -38.26
N GLY A 102 47.43 42.67 -38.93
CA GLY A 102 47.50 42.41 -40.37
C GLY A 102 47.24 40.95 -40.75
N ASP A 103 47.43 40.64 -42.02
CA ASP A 103 47.11 39.34 -42.64
C ASP A 103 48.12 38.19 -42.41
N THR A 104 49.03 38.34 -41.46
CA THR A 104 49.98 37.30 -41.02
C THR A 104 49.59 36.83 -39.64
N GLY A 105 49.85 35.56 -39.28
CA GLY A 105 49.68 35.14 -37.89
C GLY A 105 50.64 35.87 -36.95
N ASN A 106 50.11 36.50 -35.90
CA ASN A 106 50.89 37.35 -34.99
C ASN A 106 51.12 36.65 -33.64
N THR A 107 52.23 36.96 -32.98
CA THR A 107 52.47 36.59 -31.58
C THR A 107 52.91 37.84 -30.83
N LEU A 108 52.02 38.36 -29.97
CA LEU A 108 52.12 39.70 -29.41
C LEU A 108 51.85 39.72 -27.91
N ALA A 109 52.71 40.39 -27.13
CA ALA A 109 52.41 40.77 -25.75
C ALA A 109 51.80 42.18 -25.71
N ILE A 110 50.65 42.35 -25.06
CA ILE A 110 49.94 43.64 -24.98
C ILE A 110 49.69 44.10 -23.54
N SER A 111 49.59 45.41 -23.35
CA SER A 111 49.10 46.02 -22.12
C SER A 111 48.42 47.36 -22.42
N LEU A 112 47.36 47.71 -21.68
CA LEU A 112 46.67 49.00 -21.81
C LEU A 112 46.09 49.28 -23.21
N ILE A 113 45.55 48.26 -23.90
CA ILE A 113 44.87 48.41 -25.20
C ILE A 113 43.36 48.22 -25.00
N ASP A 114 42.54 49.14 -25.51
CA ASP A 114 41.08 49.09 -25.33
C ASP A 114 40.38 48.18 -26.35
N THR A 115 40.85 48.13 -27.58
CA THR A 115 40.24 47.30 -28.64
C THR A 115 41.30 46.66 -29.50
N LEU A 116 41.23 45.34 -29.66
CA LEU A 116 42.09 44.58 -30.55
C LEU A 116 41.26 43.73 -31.52
N VAL A 117 41.53 43.91 -32.80
CA VAL A 117 40.94 43.13 -33.89
C VAL A 117 42.05 42.34 -34.54
N GLY A 118 41.94 41.01 -34.57
CA GLY A 118 42.87 40.16 -35.29
C GLY A 118 42.73 40.27 -36.80
N GLY A 119 43.67 39.64 -37.49
CA GLY A 119 43.77 39.70 -38.93
C GLY A 119 43.51 38.37 -39.60
N ALA A 120 44.21 38.12 -40.72
CA ALA A 120 44.24 36.79 -41.30
C ALA A 120 45.45 36.02 -40.75
N GLY A 121 45.31 34.73 -40.50
CA GLY A 121 46.33 33.93 -39.83
C GLY A 121 45.88 33.55 -38.43
N SER A 122 46.78 32.92 -37.65
CA SER A 122 46.51 32.57 -36.26
C SER A 122 47.20 33.58 -35.37
N ASP A 123 46.42 34.30 -34.58
CA ASP A 123 46.88 35.35 -33.68
C ASP A 123 46.96 34.83 -32.24
N VAL A 124 48.12 35.00 -31.63
CA VAL A 124 48.44 34.63 -30.25
C VAL A 124 48.77 35.89 -29.46
N VAL A 125 47.92 36.23 -28.50
CA VAL A 125 48.02 37.46 -27.70
C VAL A 125 48.26 37.10 -26.24
N SER A 126 49.24 37.74 -25.60
CA SER A 126 49.47 37.63 -24.16
C SER A 126 49.24 38.97 -23.47
N LEU A 127 48.41 39.01 -22.43
CA LEU A 127 48.14 40.21 -21.64
C LEU A 127 49.26 40.46 -20.62
N GLY A 128 49.49 41.73 -20.30
CA GLY A 128 50.45 42.16 -19.30
C GLY A 128 50.04 41.80 -17.87
N THR A 129 50.86 42.16 -16.88
CA THR A 129 50.64 41.80 -15.47
C THR A 129 49.66 42.72 -14.73
N THR A 130 49.00 43.64 -15.44
CA THR A 130 47.96 44.51 -14.90
C THR A 130 46.64 44.03 -15.45
N GLY A 131 45.59 44.01 -14.63
CA GLY A 131 44.25 43.64 -15.08
C GLY A 131 43.84 44.47 -16.30
N THR A 132 43.36 43.79 -17.33
CA THR A 132 43.01 44.38 -18.62
C THR A 132 41.49 44.47 -18.76
N THR A 133 40.97 45.56 -19.31
CA THR A 133 39.59 45.61 -19.81
C THR A 133 39.63 45.96 -21.28
N MET A 134 39.20 45.06 -22.17
CA MET A 134 39.30 45.28 -23.61
C MET A 134 38.19 44.60 -24.42
N VAL A 135 37.99 45.10 -25.64
CA VAL A 135 37.18 44.46 -26.68
C VAL A 135 38.10 43.69 -27.63
N LEU A 136 37.76 42.45 -27.94
CA LEU A 136 38.54 41.53 -28.76
C LEU A 136 37.71 40.99 -29.93
N SER A 137 38.25 40.89 -31.13
CA SER A 137 37.56 40.23 -32.25
C SER A 137 38.57 39.49 -33.11
N ALA A 138 38.21 38.32 -33.64
CA ALA A 138 39.05 37.56 -34.58
C ALA A 138 40.47 37.22 -34.06
N ILE A 139 40.60 36.90 -32.77
CA ILE A 139 41.86 36.42 -32.16
C ILE A 139 41.68 34.96 -31.75
N GLU A 140 42.61 34.08 -32.17
CA GLU A 140 42.50 32.65 -31.94
C GLU A 140 43.03 32.20 -30.57
N THR A 141 44.02 32.88 -30.02
CA THR A 141 44.62 32.52 -28.71
C THR A 141 44.85 33.76 -27.86
N LEU A 142 44.28 33.75 -26.65
CA LEU A 142 44.45 34.78 -25.65
C LEU A 142 44.97 34.17 -24.34
N ASN A 143 46.17 34.58 -23.94
CA ASN A 143 46.72 34.28 -22.64
C ASN A 143 46.60 35.51 -21.74
N GLY A 144 45.80 35.42 -20.70
CA GLY A 144 45.69 36.42 -19.65
C GLY A 144 46.96 36.57 -18.82
N GLY A 145 46.94 37.58 -17.97
CA GLY A 145 48.07 37.97 -17.15
C GLY A 145 47.80 37.81 -15.66
N ALA A 146 48.52 38.59 -14.86
CA ALA A 146 48.18 38.78 -13.46
C ALA A 146 47.21 39.98 -13.34
N GLY A 147 46.36 39.97 -12.32
CA GLY A 147 45.30 40.97 -12.17
C GLY A 147 43.99 40.49 -12.77
N THR A 148 42.95 41.33 -12.72
CA THR A 148 41.61 40.97 -13.20
C THR A 148 41.46 41.31 -14.68
N ASP A 149 41.38 40.30 -15.53
CA ASP A 149 41.20 40.44 -16.97
C ASP A 149 39.73 40.29 -17.36
N VAL A 150 39.16 41.36 -17.93
CA VAL A 150 37.76 41.51 -18.34
C VAL A 150 37.70 41.74 -19.85
N ILE A 151 37.32 40.70 -20.58
CA ILE A 151 37.35 40.67 -22.05
C ILE A 151 35.92 40.64 -22.59
N THR A 152 35.63 41.49 -23.56
CA THR A 152 34.37 41.44 -24.33
C THR A 152 34.68 41.07 -25.78
N LEU A 153 34.04 40.03 -26.29
CA LEU A 153 34.19 39.62 -27.67
C LEU A 153 33.35 40.49 -28.61
N GLY A 154 33.86 40.72 -29.81
CA GLY A 154 33.21 41.49 -30.86
C GLY A 154 31.96 40.80 -31.38
N SER A 155 31.18 41.51 -32.20
CA SER A 155 29.87 41.03 -32.67
C SER A 155 29.93 39.92 -33.74
N THR A 156 31.09 39.67 -34.34
CA THR A 156 31.34 38.51 -35.22
C THR A 156 31.44 37.25 -34.37
N GLY A 157 31.09 36.06 -34.90
CA GLY A 157 31.28 34.83 -34.14
C GLY A 157 32.76 34.54 -33.92
N ASN A 158 33.17 34.26 -32.68
CA ASN A 158 34.56 34.07 -32.30
C ASN A 158 34.86 32.61 -31.96
N THR A 159 36.09 32.17 -32.21
CA THR A 159 36.63 30.88 -31.75
C THR A 159 37.95 31.14 -31.05
N LEU A 160 37.96 31.02 -29.71
CA LEU A 160 39.05 31.49 -28.86
C LEU A 160 39.59 30.36 -27.98
N PHE A 161 40.92 30.18 -27.97
CA PHE A 161 41.62 29.48 -26.91
C PHE A 161 42.03 30.48 -25.82
N ALA A 162 41.53 30.32 -24.59
CA ALA A 162 41.73 31.25 -23.49
C ALA A 162 42.44 30.60 -22.29
N THR A 163 43.41 31.29 -21.72
CA THR A 163 44.04 30.94 -20.44
C THR A 163 44.07 32.14 -19.52
N LEU A 164 43.91 31.94 -18.20
CA LEU A 164 44.09 32.99 -17.18
C LEU A 164 43.23 34.25 -17.38
N ILE A 165 42.00 34.13 -17.89
CA ILE A 165 41.04 35.24 -18.01
C ILE A 165 40.01 35.16 -16.89
N ASP A 166 39.67 36.26 -16.22
CA ASP A 166 38.71 36.24 -15.11
C ASP A 166 37.26 36.46 -15.56
N THR A 167 37.04 37.32 -16.55
CA THR A 167 35.70 37.61 -17.08
C THR A 167 35.70 37.63 -18.59
N LEU A 168 34.80 36.88 -19.20
CA LEU A 168 34.65 36.80 -20.65
C LEU A 168 33.19 36.97 -21.06
N THR A 169 32.91 38.04 -21.80
CA THR A 169 31.58 38.32 -22.34
C THR A 169 31.58 38.11 -23.85
N GLY A 170 30.67 37.30 -24.37
CA GLY A 170 30.48 37.11 -25.81
C GLY A 170 29.79 38.29 -26.50
N GLY A 171 29.79 38.23 -27.83
CA GLY A 171 29.10 39.13 -28.73
C GLY A 171 27.69 38.65 -29.09
N ALA A 172 27.19 39.11 -30.24
CA ALA A 172 25.83 38.80 -30.70
C ALA A 172 25.74 37.54 -31.60
N SER A 173 26.89 36.99 -31.98
CA SER A 173 27.01 35.81 -32.85
C SER A 173 27.59 34.66 -32.03
N THR A 174 27.58 33.45 -32.59
CA THR A 174 28.10 32.26 -31.89
C THR A 174 29.57 32.39 -31.50
N ASP A 175 29.81 32.34 -30.21
CA ASP A 175 31.12 32.36 -29.59
C ASP A 175 31.46 31.01 -28.98
N VAL A 176 32.62 30.48 -29.38
CA VAL A 176 33.16 29.20 -28.94
C VAL A 176 34.48 29.43 -28.23
N VAL A 177 34.56 29.05 -26.97
CA VAL A 177 35.74 29.23 -26.12
C VAL A 177 36.26 27.88 -25.65
N THR A 178 37.57 27.67 -25.80
CA THR A 178 38.28 26.52 -25.24
C THR A 178 39.26 27.00 -24.18
N LEU A 179 39.23 26.40 -23.00
CA LEU A 179 40.07 26.75 -21.86
C LEU A 179 41.37 25.94 -21.89
N GLY A 180 42.45 26.51 -21.35
CA GLY A 180 43.71 25.79 -21.23
C GLY A 180 43.73 24.76 -20.09
N THR A 181 44.86 24.08 -19.93
CA THR A 181 44.97 22.88 -19.07
C THR A 181 45.15 23.16 -17.57
N ALA A 182 45.32 24.42 -17.16
CA ALA A 182 45.64 24.79 -15.78
C ALA A 182 44.42 24.79 -14.83
N GLY A 183 43.21 24.68 -15.39
CA GLY A 183 41.96 24.98 -14.69
C GLY A 183 41.69 26.48 -14.73
N ALA A 184 40.43 26.85 -14.98
CA ALA A 184 39.99 28.24 -15.05
C ALA A 184 38.92 28.52 -13.99
N THR A 185 38.91 29.73 -13.44
CA THR A 185 37.79 30.23 -12.62
C THR A 185 37.30 31.52 -13.26
N MET A 186 36.15 31.48 -13.94
CA MET A 186 35.72 32.58 -14.81
C MET A 186 34.26 32.98 -14.60
N LEU A 187 33.99 34.27 -14.71
CA LEU A 187 32.65 34.80 -14.97
C LEU A 187 32.43 34.86 -16.49
N VAL A 188 31.39 34.20 -16.98
CA VAL A 188 31.04 34.21 -18.41
C VAL A 188 29.66 34.79 -18.64
N SER A 189 29.47 35.42 -19.80
CA SER A 189 28.17 35.95 -20.22
C SER A 189 28.07 35.90 -21.73
N ALA A 190 26.88 35.61 -22.28
CA ALA A 190 26.63 35.61 -23.72
C ALA A 190 27.58 34.72 -24.55
N LEU A 191 28.09 33.62 -23.98
CA LEU A 191 28.86 32.61 -24.72
C LEU A 191 27.97 31.40 -25.04
N GLU A 192 28.01 30.92 -26.28
CA GLU A 192 27.25 29.73 -26.70
C GLU A 192 27.96 28.42 -26.36
N THR A 193 29.30 28.39 -26.38
CA THR A 193 30.06 27.17 -26.07
C THR A 193 31.30 27.46 -25.26
N VAL A 194 31.49 26.71 -24.17
CA VAL A 194 32.72 26.69 -23.38
C VAL A 194 33.18 25.24 -23.25
N THR A 195 34.45 24.99 -23.58
CA THR A 195 35.09 23.68 -23.46
C THR A 195 36.25 23.79 -22.49
N GLY A 196 36.19 23.04 -21.39
CA GLY A 196 37.25 22.98 -20.39
C GLY A 196 38.48 22.21 -20.83
N GLY A 197 39.52 22.34 -20.03
CA GLY A 197 40.77 21.62 -20.17
C GLY A 197 40.84 20.39 -19.27
N THR A 198 42.05 19.98 -18.89
CA THR A 198 42.28 18.87 -17.94
C THR A 198 42.32 19.31 -16.48
N GLY A 199 42.38 20.62 -16.24
CA GLY A 199 42.35 21.19 -14.89
C GLY A 199 40.91 21.32 -14.41
N THR A 200 40.73 21.69 -13.14
CA THR A 200 39.38 21.96 -12.61
C THR A 200 38.90 23.31 -13.12
N ASP A 201 37.86 23.29 -13.94
CA ASP A 201 37.23 24.46 -14.54
C ASP A 201 35.95 24.82 -13.78
N VAL A 202 35.88 26.08 -13.35
CA VAL A 202 34.80 26.68 -12.57
C VAL A 202 34.25 27.87 -13.34
N ILE A 203 33.00 27.74 -13.79
CA ILE A 203 32.31 28.77 -14.57
C ILE A 203 31.14 29.33 -13.76
N THR A 204 31.12 30.65 -13.60
CA THR A 204 29.97 31.40 -13.10
C THR A 204 29.28 32.09 -14.25
N LEU A 205 27.97 31.97 -14.37
CA LEU A 205 27.17 32.63 -15.38
C LEU A 205 26.77 34.04 -14.92
N GLY A 206 26.67 34.96 -15.88
CA GLY A 206 26.30 36.35 -15.63
C GLY A 206 24.84 36.54 -15.28
N THR A 207 24.45 37.80 -15.06
CA THR A 207 23.11 38.16 -14.55
C THR A 207 22.02 38.21 -15.62
N ALA A 208 22.37 38.17 -16.91
CA ALA A 208 21.44 38.32 -18.03
C ALA A 208 20.65 37.04 -18.37
N GLY A 209 20.96 35.92 -17.72
CA GLY A 209 20.55 34.58 -18.15
C GLY A 209 21.40 34.08 -19.31
N SER A 210 21.62 32.78 -19.37
CA SER A 210 22.58 32.16 -20.30
C SER A 210 21.97 30.96 -21.02
N THR A 211 22.44 30.69 -22.23
CA THR A 211 22.23 29.40 -22.91
C THR A 211 23.59 28.89 -23.35
N LEU A 212 24.14 27.92 -22.61
CA LEU A 212 25.54 27.50 -22.74
C LEU A 212 25.64 26.00 -23.05
N LEU A 213 26.43 25.63 -24.06
CA LEU A 213 26.98 24.28 -24.19
C LEU A 213 28.30 24.19 -23.42
N ALA A 214 28.29 23.48 -22.30
CA ALA A 214 29.46 23.25 -21.45
C ALA A 214 30.04 21.85 -21.69
N ASN A 215 31.27 21.80 -22.19
CA ASN A 215 32.00 20.54 -22.38
C ASN A 215 33.13 20.47 -21.37
N SER A 216 33.26 19.36 -20.63
CA SER A 216 34.38 19.15 -19.70
C SER A 216 34.55 20.28 -18.67
N ILE A 217 33.47 20.70 -18.03
CA ILE A 217 33.48 21.72 -16.96
C ILE A 217 33.07 21.07 -15.64
N GLU A 218 33.87 21.20 -14.59
CA GLU A 218 33.64 20.54 -13.30
C GLU A 218 32.66 21.31 -12.40
N THR A 219 32.57 22.64 -12.51
CA THR A 219 31.65 23.45 -11.70
C THR A 219 30.98 24.52 -12.52
N ILE A 220 29.65 24.59 -12.43
CA ILE A 220 28.83 25.60 -13.10
C ILE A 220 27.88 26.24 -12.07
N ALA A 221 28.00 27.54 -11.89
CA ALA A 221 27.13 28.33 -11.04
C ALA A 221 26.33 29.33 -11.89
N GLY A 222 25.00 29.31 -11.77
CA GLY A 222 24.10 30.26 -12.40
C GLY A 222 24.14 31.64 -11.74
N GLY A 223 23.65 32.63 -12.50
CA GLY A 223 23.47 34.01 -12.08
C GLY A 223 22.03 34.30 -11.65
N THR A 224 21.66 35.58 -11.65
CA THR A 224 20.30 36.04 -11.29
C THR A 224 19.30 36.05 -12.45
N GLY A 225 19.64 35.41 -13.59
CA GLY A 225 18.79 35.30 -14.78
C GLY A 225 18.38 33.85 -15.02
N SER A 226 17.64 33.57 -16.10
CA SER A 226 17.32 32.20 -16.46
C SER A 226 18.48 31.55 -17.20
N ASP A 227 19.10 30.56 -16.58
CA ASP A 227 20.26 29.84 -17.08
C ASP A 227 19.86 28.44 -17.57
N LEU A 228 20.13 28.20 -18.85
CA LEU A 228 19.98 26.93 -19.55
C LEU A 228 21.37 26.41 -19.91
N VAL A 229 21.73 25.24 -19.39
CA VAL A 229 23.02 24.60 -19.66
C VAL A 229 22.81 23.24 -20.32
N PHE A 230 23.51 23.03 -21.44
CA PHE A 230 23.66 21.73 -22.08
C PHE A 230 25.04 21.18 -21.73
N LEU A 231 25.11 19.95 -21.24
CA LEU A 231 26.36 19.24 -21.03
C LEU A 231 26.81 18.57 -22.32
N GLY A 232 28.13 18.53 -22.52
CA GLY A 232 28.76 17.92 -23.68
C GLY A 232 28.54 16.41 -23.80
N SER A 233 29.00 15.79 -24.88
CA SER A 233 28.87 14.33 -25.10
C SER A 233 30.06 13.51 -24.57
N SER A 234 30.84 14.04 -23.62
CA SER A 234 32.08 13.42 -23.11
C SER A 234 31.91 12.60 -21.82
N GLY A 235 30.69 12.48 -21.30
CA GLY A 235 30.39 11.95 -19.97
C GLY A 235 30.83 12.95 -18.90
N ASN A 236 29.88 13.65 -18.29
CA ASN A 236 30.20 14.81 -17.47
C ASN A 236 30.10 14.47 -15.98
N THR A 237 30.94 15.10 -15.16
CA THR A 237 30.83 15.08 -13.69
C THR A 237 30.85 16.53 -13.21
N VAL A 238 29.70 17.06 -12.81
CA VAL A 238 29.49 18.51 -12.63
C VAL A 238 28.90 18.83 -11.27
N LEU A 239 29.47 19.82 -10.58
CA LEU A 239 28.81 20.53 -9.50
C LEU A 239 28.01 21.70 -10.08
N ALA A 240 26.68 21.62 -10.03
CA ALA A 240 25.77 22.62 -10.58
C ALA A 240 25.03 23.38 -9.47
N SER A 241 24.87 24.69 -9.59
CA SER A 241 24.08 25.48 -8.65
C SER A 241 23.42 26.66 -9.35
N GLY A 242 22.23 27.07 -8.89
CA GLY A 242 21.54 28.25 -9.43
C GLY A 242 21.14 28.17 -10.91
N LEU A 243 20.99 26.97 -11.48
CA LEU A 243 20.54 26.78 -12.85
C LEU A 243 19.04 26.48 -12.90
N GLU A 244 18.31 27.07 -13.84
CA GLU A 244 16.88 26.75 -14.05
C GLU A 244 16.70 25.49 -14.90
N ILE A 245 17.54 25.29 -15.92
CA ILE A 245 17.44 24.15 -16.82
C ILE A 245 18.80 23.52 -17.07
N LEU A 246 18.91 22.21 -16.83
CA LEU A 246 20.12 21.43 -17.07
C LEU A 246 19.84 20.21 -17.95
N VAL A 247 20.49 20.15 -19.10
CA VAL A 247 20.32 19.07 -20.08
C VAL A 247 21.62 18.30 -20.21
N GLY A 248 21.59 17.01 -19.90
CA GLY A 248 22.70 16.10 -20.14
C GLY A 248 22.94 15.82 -21.63
N GLY A 249 24.10 15.25 -21.91
CA GLY A 249 24.53 14.77 -23.21
C GLY A 249 23.98 13.37 -23.53
N THR A 250 24.71 12.65 -24.39
CA THR A 250 24.32 11.29 -24.87
C THR A 250 25.03 10.16 -24.12
N THR A 251 25.83 10.54 -23.14
CA THR A 251 26.75 9.69 -22.36
C THR A 251 26.49 9.92 -20.90
N THR A 252 26.94 9.01 -20.03
CA THR A 252 26.70 9.09 -18.59
C THR A 252 27.11 10.44 -17.99
N ASP A 253 26.12 11.14 -17.46
CA ASP A 253 26.25 12.41 -16.77
C ASP A 253 25.92 12.25 -15.29
N VAL A 254 26.87 12.72 -14.46
CA VAL A 254 26.82 12.70 -13.00
C VAL A 254 26.78 14.15 -12.52
N VAL A 255 25.65 14.56 -11.97
CA VAL A 255 25.47 15.93 -11.47
C VAL A 255 25.29 15.91 -9.96
N THR A 256 26.05 16.75 -9.29
CA THR A 256 25.81 17.10 -7.89
C THR A 256 25.27 18.52 -7.83
N LEU A 257 24.14 18.75 -7.14
CA LEU A 257 23.60 20.08 -6.94
C LEU A 257 24.29 20.79 -5.77
N GLY A 258 24.34 22.11 -5.78
CA GLY A 258 24.92 22.92 -4.71
C GLY A 258 24.15 22.81 -3.39
N THR A 259 24.73 23.32 -2.30
CA THR A 259 24.17 23.21 -0.93
C THR A 259 23.01 24.17 -0.62
N ALA A 260 22.59 24.99 -1.57
CA ALA A 260 21.38 25.78 -1.46
C ALA A 260 20.20 24.93 -1.93
N GLY A 261 18.95 25.26 -1.57
CA GLY A 261 17.81 24.59 -2.18
C GLY A 261 17.73 24.89 -3.67
N ASN A 262 17.71 23.86 -4.51
CA ASN A 262 17.70 23.99 -5.96
C ASN A 262 16.28 23.79 -6.52
N THR A 263 15.94 24.50 -7.59
CA THR A 263 14.71 24.26 -8.34
C THR A 263 15.06 24.16 -9.81
N VAL A 264 15.11 22.95 -10.35
CA VAL A 264 15.74 22.67 -11.65
C VAL A 264 14.84 21.80 -12.53
N ILE A 265 14.70 22.18 -13.80
CA ILE A 265 14.17 21.30 -14.84
C ILE A 265 15.34 20.57 -15.51
N LEU A 266 15.29 19.24 -15.56
CA LEU A 266 16.38 18.44 -16.10
C LEU A 266 15.98 17.51 -17.24
N ARG A 267 16.95 17.09 -18.04
CA ARG A 267 16.79 16.07 -19.10
C ARG A 267 18.07 15.28 -19.26
N GLY A 268 17.97 13.97 -19.53
CA GLY A 268 19.09 13.14 -19.99
C GLY A 268 20.26 13.03 -19.00
N LEU A 269 19.97 12.96 -17.69
CA LEU A 269 20.99 12.75 -16.66
C LEU A 269 20.86 11.32 -16.11
N GLU A 270 21.99 10.64 -15.90
CA GLU A 270 22.02 9.28 -15.34
C GLU A 270 22.19 9.27 -13.83
N THR A 271 22.82 10.28 -13.24
CA THR A 271 22.99 10.39 -11.78
C THR A 271 22.80 11.82 -11.31
N LEU A 272 21.94 12.01 -10.31
CA LEU A 272 21.69 13.29 -9.66
C LEU A 272 21.80 13.16 -8.14
N THR A 273 22.69 13.95 -7.55
CA THR A 273 22.87 14.01 -6.11
C THR A 273 22.57 15.42 -5.61
N GLY A 274 21.56 15.56 -4.75
CA GLY A 274 21.35 16.79 -3.99
C GLY A 274 22.34 16.93 -2.85
N GLN A 275 22.21 18.01 -2.08
CA GLN A 275 23.04 18.26 -0.89
C GLN A 275 22.16 18.78 0.25
N GLY A 276 22.65 19.74 1.03
CA GLY A 276 21.77 20.49 1.94
C GLY A 276 20.85 21.42 1.13
N GLY A 277 19.74 21.84 1.74
CA GLY A 277 18.74 22.66 1.06
C GLY A 277 17.43 21.88 0.88
N THR A 278 16.51 22.43 0.10
CA THR A 278 15.32 21.72 -0.37
C THR A 278 15.38 21.72 -1.88
N ASP A 279 15.61 20.55 -2.45
CA ASP A 279 15.75 20.33 -3.88
C ASP A 279 14.40 19.93 -4.49
N ILE A 280 13.95 20.73 -5.47
CA ILE A 280 12.71 20.57 -6.21
C ILE A 280 13.05 20.34 -7.67
N ILE A 281 12.93 19.10 -8.12
CA ILE A 281 13.41 18.68 -9.43
C ILE A 281 12.23 18.28 -10.30
N THR A 282 12.27 18.69 -11.57
CA THR A 282 11.29 18.29 -12.58
C THR A 282 12.01 17.68 -13.78
N ILE A 283 11.66 16.47 -14.16
CA ILE A 283 12.11 15.84 -15.40
C ILE A 283 11.32 16.46 -16.56
N GLY A 284 12.02 16.81 -17.64
CA GLY A 284 11.44 17.43 -18.82
C GLY A 284 10.57 16.48 -19.65
N ASP A 285 10.50 16.70 -20.96
CA ASP A 285 9.59 15.99 -21.87
C ASP A 285 10.13 14.63 -22.40
N THR A 286 11.11 14.04 -21.72
CA THR A 286 11.73 12.77 -22.09
C THR A 286 11.75 11.81 -20.92
N GLY A 287 11.41 10.55 -21.17
CA GLY A 287 11.56 9.49 -20.18
C GLY A 287 13.00 9.37 -19.71
N THR A 288 13.20 9.16 -18.41
CA THR A 288 14.51 9.08 -17.79
C THR A 288 14.79 7.73 -17.14
N THR A 289 16.08 7.38 -17.03
CA THR A 289 16.54 6.35 -16.10
C THR A 289 17.65 6.95 -15.25
N MET A 290 17.37 7.25 -13.99
CA MET A 290 18.24 8.07 -13.16
C MET A 290 18.45 7.47 -11.76
N LEU A 291 19.71 7.47 -11.31
CA LEU A 291 20.06 7.27 -9.92
C LEU A 291 19.98 8.61 -9.17
N VAL A 292 19.18 8.68 -8.11
CA VAL A 292 19.01 9.88 -7.30
C VAL A 292 19.41 9.67 -5.84
N SER A 293 19.89 10.72 -5.20
CA SER A 293 20.19 10.71 -3.76
C SER A 293 20.04 12.10 -3.16
N ALA A 294 19.53 12.18 -1.92
CA ALA A 294 19.37 13.42 -1.18
C ALA A 294 18.54 14.49 -1.92
N LEU A 295 17.38 14.10 -2.46
CA LEU A 295 16.40 15.02 -3.07
C LEU A 295 15.10 15.00 -2.26
N GLU A 296 14.46 16.16 -2.09
CA GLU A 296 13.19 16.28 -1.37
C GLU A 296 11.96 16.17 -2.28
N THR A 297 12.03 16.64 -3.53
CA THR A 297 10.91 16.58 -4.48
C THR A 297 11.39 16.23 -5.89
N LEU A 298 10.75 15.23 -6.51
CA LEU A 298 11.01 14.82 -7.88
C LEU A 298 9.71 14.61 -8.65
N ALA A 299 9.47 15.45 -9.65
CA ALA A 299 8.37 15.30 -10.59
C ALA A 299 8.89 14.69 -11.90
N GLY A 300 8.21 13.64 -12.36
CA GLY A 300 8.37 13.11 -13.70
C GLY A 300 7.74 14.01 -14.75
N GLY A 301 8.02 13.68 -16.00
CA GLY A 301 7.61 14.45 -17.16
C GLY A 301 6.88 13.60 -18.19
N ALA A 302 7.17 13.84 -19.47
CA ALA A 302 6.61 13.00 -20.54
C ALA A 302 7.56 11.84 -20.84
N GLY A 303 7.02 10.62 -20.96
CA GLY A 303 7.81 9.42 -21.20
C GLY A 303 7.66 8.43 -20.06
N VAL A 304 8.57 7.47 -19.98
CA VAL A 304 8.63 6.54 -18.85
C VAL A 304 9.83 6.92 -18.00
N ASP A 305 9.58 7.29 -16.76
CA ASP A 305 10.57 7.68 -15.78
C ASP A 305 10.83 6.54 -14.79
N VAL A 306 12.07 6.06 -14.80
CA VAL A 306 12.57 4.97 -13.97
C VAL A 306 13.64 5.50 -13.03
N ILE A 307 13.28 5.65 -11.75
CA ILE A 307 14.14 6.24 -10.74
C ILE A 307 14.65 5.16 -9.79
N THR A 308 15.95 5.18 -9.53
CA THR A 308 16.57 4.37 -8.48
C THR A 308 17.09 5.30 -7.40
N ILE A 309 16.80 5.01 -6.14
CA ILE A 309 17.30 5.76 -4.99
C ILE A 309 18.65 5.16 -4.56
N GLY A 310 19.57 6.03 -4.15
CA GLY A 310 20.87 5.63 -3.63
C GLY A 310 20.78 4.78 -2.36
N THR A 311 21.92 4.32 -1.85
CA THR A 311 21.97 3.39 -0.70
C THR A 311 21.58 4.03 0.63
N ALA A 312 21.57 5.36 0.71
CA ALA A 312 21.12 6.09 1.89
C ALA A 312 19.60 6.21 1.85
N GLY A 313 18.95 6.04 3.01
CA GLY A 313 17.50 6.19 3.12
C GLY A 313 17.07 7.59 2.73
N THR A 314 15.94 7.68 2.04
CA THR A 314 15.43 8.92 1.47
C THR A 314 14.01 9.21 1.93
N THR A 315 13.65 10.49 2.05
CA THR A 315 12.26 10.92 2.16
C THR A 315 11.96 11.89 1.03
N MET A 316 11.10 11.50 0.09
CA MET A 316 10.88 12.25 -1.14
C MET A 316 9.41 12.33 -1.52
N LEU A 317 8.98 13.53 -1.92
CA LEU A 317 7.71 13.75 -2.60
C LEU A 317 7.89 13.48 -4.10
N VAL A 318 7.08 12.58 -4.66
CA VAL A 318 7.13 12.25 -6.08
C VAL A 318 5.81 12.51 -6.77
N SER A 319 5.86 12.87 -8.05
CA SER A 319 4.65 12.97 -8.88
C SER A 319 4.96 12.57 -10.31
N ALA A 320 4.02 11.94 -11.00
CA ALA A 320 4.16 11.55 -12.41
C ALA A 320 5.40 10.70 -12.72
N LEU A 321 5.86 9.87 -11.77
CA LEU A 321 6.90 8.86 -12.02
C LEU A 321 6.24 7.49 -12.21
N GLU A 322 6.70 6.71 -13.19
CA GLU A 322 6.19 5.36 -13.44
C GLU A 322 6.85 4.31 -12.55
N THR A 323 8.13 4.45 -12.21
CA THR A 323 8.86 3.46 -11.40
C THR A 323 9.82 4.14 -10.44
N VAL A 324 9.77 3.74 -9.17
CA VAL A 324 10.78 4.09 -8.17
C VAL A 324 11.27 2.81 -7.49
N THR A 325 12.58 2.67 -7.45
CA THR A 325 13.27 1.56 -6.78
C THR A 325 14.11 2.10 -5.63
N GLY A 326 13.80 1.68 -4.40
CA GLY A 326 14.57 2.01 -3.22
C GLY A 326 15.95 1.36 -3.18
N GLY A 327 16.80 1.90 -2.31
CA GLY A 327 18.11 1.37 -2.00
C GLY A 327 18.08 0.45 -0.78
N THR A 328 19.18 0.41 -0.03
CA THR A 328 19.30 -0.39 1.21
C THR A 328 18.91 0.37 2.48
N GLY A 329 18.75 1.69 2.37
CA GLY A 329 18.32 2.53 3.47
C GLY A 329 16.79 2.53 3.58
N THR A 330 16.26 3.18 4.63
CA THR A 330 14.81 3.34 4.75
C THR A 330 14.33 4.42 3.79
N ASP A 331 13.56 4.01 2.79
CA ASP A 331 13.01 4.86 1.74
C ASP A 331 11.52 5.12 1.97
N VAL A 332 11.21 6.41 2.09
CA VAL A 332 9.88 6.94 2.37
C VAL A 332 9.45 7.79 1.17
N ILE A 333 8.45 7.32 0.43
CA ILE A 333 7.91 8.00 -0.73
C ILE A 333 6.49 8.46 -0.47
N THR A 334 6.26 9.76 -0.71
CA THR A 334 4.92 10.34 -0.75
C THR A 334 4.57 10.65 -2.20
N ILE A 335 3.44 10.14 -2.67
CA ILE A 335 2.90 10.45 -3.99
C ILE A 335 2.15 11.79 -3.89
N GLY A 336 2.34 12.65 -4.88
CA GLY A 336 1.73 13.97 -4.97
C GLY A 336 0.20 13.94 -5.04
N THR A 337 -0.40 15.12 -5.11
CA THR A 337 -1.87 15.28 -5.04
C THR A 337 -2.62 14.85 -6.31
N VAL A 338 -1.90 14.60 -7.40
CA VAL A 338 -2.45 14.09 -8.65
C VAL A 338 -2.32 12.57 -8.64
N GLY A 339 -3.40 11.88 -8.98
CA GLY A 339 -3.42 10.42 -9.04
C GLY A 339 -2.30 9.85 -9.89
N SER A 340 -1.78 8.68 -9.49
CA SER A 340 -0.59 8.07 -10.10
C SER A 340 -0.78 6.59 -10.38
N THR A 341 -0.12 6.09 -11.42
CA THR A 341 0.15 4.65 -11.60
C THR A 341 1.64 4.42 -11.39
N PHE A 342 1.99 3.66 -10.36
CA PHE A 342 3.33 3.69 -9.78
C PHE A 342 3.83 2.28 -9.48
N LEU A 343 4.99 1.90 -10.01
CA LEU A 343 5.70 0.69 -9.62
C LEU A 343 6.70 1.00 -8.49
N ALA A 344 6.42 0.45 -7.32
CA ALA A 344 7.21 0.59 -6.10
C ALA A 344 8.07 -0.67 -5.88
N ASN A 345 9.39 -0.55 -6.04
CA ASN A 345 10.31 -1.64 -5.74
C ASN A 345 11.12 -1.28 -4.49
N ALA A 346 11.19 -2.18 -3.51
CA ALA A 346 12.03 -2.03 -2.32
C ALA A 346 11.85 -0.69 -1.58
N LEU A 347 10.60 -0.25 -1.39
CA LEU A 347 10.26 0.93 -0.60
C LEU A 347 9.67 0.50 0.75
N GLU A 348 10.15 1.09 1.85
CA GLU A 348 9.67 0.78 3.20
C GLU A 348 8.40 1.57 3.56
N THR A 349 8.18 2.75 2.96
CA THR A 349 6.96 3.53 3.21
C THR A 349 6.45 4.18 1.93
N ILE A 350 5.16 4.00 1.66
CA ILE A 350 4.46 4.56 0.51
C ILE A 350 3.20 5.28 1.02
N ALA A 351 3.19 6.60 0.90
CA ALA A 351 2.02 7.41 1.22
C ALA A 351 1.39 7.95 -0.06
N GLY A 352 0.10 7.72 -0.26
CA GLY A 352 -0.67 8.33 -1.34
C GLY A 352 -1.00 9.78 -1.08
N GLY A 353 -1.58 10.39 -2.11
CA GLY A 353 -2.00 11.78 -2.09
C GLY A 353 -3.51 11.90 -1.88
N THR A 354 -4.08 12.99 -2.41
CA THR A 354 -5.54 13.14 -2.53
C THR A 354 -6.07 12.64 -3.87
N GLY A 355 -5.18 12.20 -4.75
CA GLY A 355 -5.52 11.66 -6.06
C GLY A 355 -6.05 10.24 -5.94
N SER A 356 -6.25 9.60 -7.10
CA SER A 356 -6.45 8.15 -7.12
C SER A 356 -5.16 7.45 -7.47
N GLU A 357 -4.69 6.57 -6.58
CA GLU A 357 -3.42 5.87 -6.72
C GLU A 357 -3.61 4.39 -7.06
N LEU A 358 -2.90 3.94 -8.10
CA LEU A 358 -2.70 2.54 -8.45
C LEU A 358 -1.22 2.19 -8.26
N VAL A 359 -0.91 1.49 -7.17
CA VAL A 359 0.46 1.09 -6.83
C VAL A 359 0.65 -0.40 -7.09
N PHE A 360 1.71 -0.73 -7.84
CA PHE A 360 2.22 -2.08 -8.01
C PHE A 360 3.46 -2.25 -7.13
N LEU A 361 3.53 -3.34 -6.38
CA LEU A 361 4.73 -3.73 -5.65
C LEU A 361 5.64 -4.58 -6.53
N GLY A 362 6.94 -4.50 -6.24
CA GLY A 362 7.97 -5.23 -6.98
C GLY A 362 7.92 -6.75 -6.83
N SER A 363 8.61 -7.46 -7.72
CA SER A 363 8.64 -8.94 -7.71
C SER A 363 9.48 -9.57 -6.59
N GLY A 364 10.23 -8.79 -5.82
CA GLY A 364 11.15 -9.28 -4.78
C GLY A 364 10.47 -9.70 -3.47
N GLY A 365 9.17 -9.47 -3.33
CA GLY A 365 8.49 -9.44 -2.04
C GLY A 365 8.77 -8.13 -1.32
N THR A 366 7.73 -7.55 -0.73
CA THR A 366 7.76 -6.20 -0.16
C THR A 366 7.42 -6.26 1.32
N THR A 367 8.08 -5.45 2.14
CA THR A 367 7.61 -5.15 3.49
C THR A 367 7.48 -3.65 3.61
N ALA A 368 6.24 -3.14 3.62
CA ALA A 368 5.99 -1.71 3.52
C ALA A 368 4.87 -1.22 4.45
N LEU A 369 5.04 -0.01 4.95
CA LEU A 369 3.97 0.81 5.51
C LEU A 369 3.28 1.57 4.37
N VAL A 370 1.98 1.38 4.22
CA VAL A 370 1.18 2.00 3.15
C VAL A 370 0.04 2.81 3.73
N SER A 371 -0.17 4.02 3.23
CA SER A 371 -1.29 4.86 3.66
C SER A 371 -1.88 5.63 2.50
N ALA A 372 -3.20 5.87 2.52
CA ALA A 372 -3.90 6.68 1.52
C ALA A 372 -3.73 6.19 0.07
N ILE A 373 -3.62 4.88 -0.16
CA ILE A 373 -3.59 4.29 -1.51
C ILE A 373 -4.93 3.63 -1.81
N ASP A 374 -5.53 3.92 -2.98
CA ASP A 374 -6.82 3.33 -3.38
C ASP A 374 -6.68 1.89 -3.85
N ILE A 375 -5.67 1.60 -4.67
CA ILE A 375 -5.44 0.27 -5.24
C ILE A 375 -3.99 -0.12 -5.05
N LEU A 376 -3.76 -1.22 -4.33
CA LEU A 376 -2.44 -1.80 -4.11
C LEU A 376 -2.40 -3.24 -4.65
N ILE A 377 -1.45 -3.50 -5.54
CA ILE A 377 -1.28 -4.79 -6.20
C ILE A 377 0.11 -5.32 -5.85
N GLY A 378 0.16 -6.47 -5.20
CA GLY A 378 1.39 -7.20 -4.89
C GLY A 378 2.06 -7.80 -6.12
N GLY A 379 3.32 -8.19 -5.93
CA GLY A 379 4.18 -8.82 -6.91
C GLY A 379 4.10 -10.35 -6.86
N THR A 380 5.21 -11.01 -7.21
CA THR A 380 5.32 -12.49 -7.20
C THR A 380 6.07 -13.04 -5.98
N GLY A 381 6.59 -12.15 -5.12
CA GLY A 381 7.19 -12.51 -3.83
C GLY A 381 6.19 -12.30 -2.70
N THR A 382 6.57 -12.66 -1.47
CA THR A 382 5.70 -12.46 -0.30
C THR A 382 5.65 -10.98 0.06
N ASP A 383 4.48 -10.39 -0.07
CA ASP A 383 4.19 -9.01 0.29
C ASP A 383 3.53 -8.93 1.67
N VAL A 384 4.17 -8.15 2.54
CA VAL A 384 3.78 -7.86 3.92
C VAL A 384 3.49 -6.37 4.02
N VAL A 385 2.22 -6.02 4.10
CA VAL A 385 1.76 -4.62 4.11
C VAL A 385 1.20 -4.29 5.49
N THR A 386 1.67 -3.19 6.06
CA THR A 386 1.03 -2.54 7.21
C THR A 386 0.31 -1.29 6.72
N LEU A 387 -0.96 -1.10 7.06
CA LEU A 387 -1.70 0.11 6.75
C LEU A 387 -1.38 1.19 7.80
N GLY A 388 -1.34 2.45 7.37
CA GLY A 388 -1.05 3.59 8.26
C GLY A 388 -2.14 3.82 9.32
N THR A 389 -1.84 4.65 10.33
CA THR A 389 -2.72 4.90 11.49
C THR A 389 -4.05 5.60 11.19
N ALA A 390 -4.24 6.14 9.98
CA ALA A 390 -5.52 6.69 9.55
C ALA A 390 -6.46 5.55 9.16
N GLY A 391 -7.77 5.79 9.08
CA GLY A 391 -8.67 4.78 8.49
C GLY A 391 -8.42 4.66 6.99
N ASN A 392 -8.08 3.46 6.52
CA ASN A 392 -7.76 3.22 5.11
C ASN A 392 -8.95 2.60 4.37
N THR A 393 -9.10 2.94 3.10
CA THR A 393 -10.05 2.26 2.20
C THR A 393 -9.30 1.84 0.95
N VAL A 394 -9.07 0.54 0.79
CA VAL A 394 -8.13 0.03 -0.23
C VAL A 394 -8.66 -1.22 -0.93
N LEU A 395 -8.45 -1.27 -2.25
CA LEU A 395 -8.57 -2.48 -3.05
C LEU A 395 -7.21 -3.20 -3.12
N LEU A 396 -7.16 -4.46 -2.71
CA LEU A 396 -5.93 -5.26 -2.71
C LEU A 396 -5.98 -6.40 -3.72
N ARG A 397 -4.82 -6.73 -4.30
CA ARG A 397 -4.59 -7.98 -5.03
C ARG A 397 -3.21 -8.52 -4.71
N GLY A 398 -3.07 -9.83 -4.54
CA GLY A 398 -1.77 -10.49 -4.43
C GLY A 398 -0.94 -10.04 -3.22
N ILE A 399 -1.58 -9.70 -2.11
CA ILE A 399 -0.92 -9.41 -0.82
C ILE A 399 -1.07 -10.64 0.07
N GLU A 400 0.02 -11.12 0.67
CA GLU A 400 0.01 -12.33 1.51
C GLU A 400 -0.18 -12.02 3.00
N THR A 401 0.28 -10.86 3.48
CA THR A 401 0.08 -10.44 4.87
C THR A 401 -0.34 -8.97 4.92
N LEU A 402 -1.44 -8.70 5.60
CA LEU A 402 -2.01 -7.36 5.79
C LEU A 402 -2.24 -7.11 7.28
N THR A 403 -1.68 -6.03 7.78
CA THR A 403 -1.90 -5.56 9.15
C THR A 403 -2.47 -4.16 9.12
N GLY A 404 -3.66 -3.95 9.68
CA GLY A 404 -4.18 -2.61 9.95
C GLY A 404 -3.62 -2.02 11.24
N ASP A 405 -3.99 -0.78 11.52
CA ASP A 405 -3.58 -0.05 12.73
C ASP A 405 -4.82 0.53 13.43
N VAL A 406 -4.70 1.55 14.27
CA VAL A 406 -5.80 2.11 15.07
C VAL A 406 -6.95 2.73 14.26
N GLY A 407 -6.75 2.97 12.97
CA GLY A 407 -7.76 3.52 12.06
C GLY A 407 -8.82 2.49 11.70
N THR A 408 -10.00 2.94 11.23
CA THR A 408 -10.99 2.02 10.67
C THR A 408 -10.60 1.66 9.24
N ASP A 409 -10.14 0.43 9.06
CA ASP A 409 -9.66 -0.10 7.79
C ASP A 409 -10.76 -0.89 7.06
N VAL A 410 -11.01 -0.48 5.82
CA VAL A 410 -11.97 -1.07 4.89
C VAL A 410 -11.22 -1.63 3.69
N VAL A 411 -11.14 -2.94 3.60
CA VAL A 411 -10.37 -3.65 2.59
C VAL A 411 -11.30 -4.39 1.66
N THR A 412 -11.09 -4.23 0.34
CA THR A 412 -11.75 -5.03 -0.69
C THR A 412 -10.71 -5.83 -1.44
N LEU A 413 -10.88 -7.15 -1.51
CA LEU A 413 -10.04 -8.03 -2.30
C LEU A 413 -10.49 -8.00 -3.77
N GLY A 414 -9.52 -7.98 -4.66
CA GLY A 414 -9.77 -7.97 -6.10
C GLY A 414 -10.30 -9.32 -6.62
N ASN A 415 -10.54 -9.38 -7.93
CA ASN A 415 -11.14 -10.54 -8.62
C ASN A 415 -10.20 -11.75 -8.85
N THR A 416 -9.07 -11.83 -8.16
CA THR A 416 -8.15 -12.98 -8.16
C THR A 416 -8.41 -13.82 -6.93
N ALA A 417 -8.06 -15.11 -6.94
CA ALA A 417 -8.12 -15.90 -5.71
C ALA A 417 -7.09 -15.35 -4.72
N ASN A 418 -7.50 -15.11 -3.47
CA ASN A 418 -6.62 -14.54 -2.45
C ASN A 418 -6.37 -15.55 -1.32
N SER A 419 -5.15 -15.54 -0.79
CA SER A 419 -4.73 -16.29 0.39
C SER A 419 -3.97 -15.34 1.31
N LEU A 420 -4.66 -14.78 2.31
CA LEU A 420 -4.19 -13.62 3.06
C LEU A 420 -4.19 -13.88 4.57
N LEU A 421 -3.10 -13.52 5.25
CA LEU A 421 -3.05 -13.34 6.70
C LEU A 421 -3.45 -11.89 7.05
N VAL A 422 -4.48 -11.71 7.87
CA VAL A 422 -5.03 -10.40 8.24
C VAL A 422 -4.95 -10.17 9.74
N SER A 423 -4.65 -8.95 10.17
CA SER A 423 -4.77 -8.52 11.57
C SER A 423 -5.20 -7.06 11.63
N GLY A 424 -6.03 -6.69 12.61
CA GLY A 424 -6.42 -5.29 12.84
C GLY A 424 -7.19 -4.64 11.70
N ILE A 425 -8.04 -5.39 10.98
CA ILE A 425 -8.91 -4.87 9.92
C ILE A 425 -10.36 -4.94 10.39
N GLU A 426 -11.12 -3.85 10.20
CA GLU A 426 -12.53 -3.75 10.65
C GLU A 426 -13.53 -4.21 9.61
N THR A 427 -13.23 -4.08 8.31
CA THR A 427 -14.09 -4.55 7.23
C THR A 427 -13.29 -5.18 6.10
N LEU A 428 -13.65 -6.41 5.71
CA LEU A 428 -13.00 -7.17 4.65
C LEU A 428 -14.04 -7.73 3.69
N THR A 429 -14.01 -7.25 2.45
CA THR A 429 -14.90 -7.72 1.38
C THR A 429 -14.08 -8.53 0.39
N GLY A 430 -14.49 -9.77 0.13
CA GLY A 430 -13.90 -10.64 -0.88
C GLY A 430 -14.24 -10.23 -2.31
N GLY A 431 -13.56 -10.86 -3.25
CA GLY A 431 -13.75 -10.70 -4.68
C GLY A 431 -14.76 -11.70 -5.26
N SER A 432 -14.73 -11.86 -6.58
CA SER A 432 -15.53 -12.88 -7.29
C SER A 432 -14.86 -14.26 -7.35
N ALA A 433 -13.61 -14.35 -6.90
CA ALA A 433 -12.83 -15.57 -6.88
C ALA A 433 -12.71 -16.07 -5.44
N SER A 434 -12.33 -17.33 -5.26
CA SER A 434 -12.27 -17.93 -3.92
C SER A 434 -11.21 -17.25 -3.05
N ASP A 435 -11.64 -16.80 -1.88
CA ASP A 435 -10.83 -16.12 -0.89
C ASP A 435 -10.65 -16.97 0.36
N ILE A 436 -9.40 -17.13 0.76
CA ILE A 436 -8.98 -17.80 1.99
C ILE A 436 -8.31 -16.75 2.87
N VAL A 437 -8.94 -16.45 4.01
CA VAL A 437 -8.44 -15.45 4.97
C VAL A 437 -8.10 -16.16 6.26
N THR A 438 -6.89 -15.93 6.75
CA THR A 438 -6.45 -16.32 8.10
C THR A 438 -6.34 -15.08 8.95
N LEU A 439 -6.92 -15.09 10.15
CA LEU A 439 -6.82 -14.02 11.11
C LEU A 439 -5.56 -14.20 11.98
N GLY A 440 -4.99 -13.09 12.43
CA GLY A 440 -3.83 -13.09 13.32
C GLY A 440 -4.14 -13.67 14.70
N THR A 441 -3.09 -13.79 15.53
CA THR A 441 -3.20 -14.45 16.85
C THR A 441 -3.91 -13.62 17.92
N ALA A 442 -4.08 -12.31 17.69
CA ALA A 442 -4.90 -11.46 18.56
C ALA A 442 -6.39 -11.78 18.37
N GLY A 443 -7.24 -11.37 19.30
CA GLY A 443 -8.69 -11.48 19.10
C GLY A 443 -9.15 -10.44 18.09
N ASN A 444 -9.93 -10.85 17.10
CA ASN A 444 -10.36 -9.99 16.00
C ASN A 444 -11.85 -9.62 16.13
N THR A 445 -12.21 -8.41 15.70
CA THR A 445 -13.61 -8.01 15.51
C THR A 445 -13.74 -7.40 14.13
N LEU A 446 -14.42 -8.10 13.22
CA LEU A 446 -14.38 -7.81 11.78
C LEU A 446 -15.74 -8.05 11.13
N VAL A 447 -16.10 -7.20 10.16
CA VAL A 447 -17.19 -7.45 9.21
C VAL A 447 -16.62 -8.09 7.94
N VAL A 448 -17.11 -9.27 7.55
CA VAL A 448 -16.72 -9.96 6.33
C VAL A 448 -17.86 -10.06 5.33
N SER A 449 -17.58 -9.99 4.04
CA SER A 449 -18.57 -10.28 2.98
C SER A 449 -17.86 -10.96 1.81
N GLY A 450 -18.47 -11.98 1.21
CA GLY A 450 -17.89 -12.65 0.03
C GLY A 450 -16.56 -13.38 0.27
N ILE A 451 -16.30 -13.82 1.51
CA ILE A 451 -15.13 -14.65 1.85
C ILE A 451 -15.59 -16.11 1.96
N GLU A 452 -14.96 -17.02 1.22
CA GLU A 452 -15.34 -18.44 1.21
C GLU A 452 -14.76 -19.24 2.38
N THR A 453 -13.53 -18.92 2.82
CA THR A 453 -12.88 -19.60 3.94
C THR A 453 -12.26 -18.59 4.90
N LEU A 454 -12.65 -18.67 6.17
CA LEU A 454 -12.12 -17.84 7.25
C LEU A 454 -11.56 -18.73 8.37
N VAL A 455 -10.28 -18.55 8.67
CA VAL A 455 -9.54 -19.26 9.70
C VAL A 455 -9.20 -18.26 10.81
N GLY A 456 -9.73 -18.47 12.00
CA GLY A 456 -9.41 -17.70 13.18
C GLY A 456 -8.04 -18.03 13.77
N GLY A 457 -7.61 -17.16 14.68
CA GLY A 457 -6.37 -17.27 15.41
C GLY A 457 -6.54 -18.00 16.75
N THR A 458 -5.61 -17.73 17.67
CA THR A 458 -5.72 -18.19 19.07
C THR A 458 -6.50 -17.22 19.96
N GLY A 459 -6.73 -16.00 19.49
CA GLY A 459 -7.53 -14.99 20.17
C GLY A 459 -9.02 -15.24 19.97
N THR A 460 -9.86 -14.55 20.74
CA THR A 460 -11.31 -14.62 20.55
C THR A 460 -11.71 -13.79 19.34
N ASP A 461 -12.22 -14.46 18.32
CA ASP A 461 -12.63 -13.89 17.05
C ASP A 461 -14.15 -13.73 16.99
N ILE A 462 -14.58 -12.49 16.75
CA ILE A 462 -15.97 -12.08 16.57
C ILE A 462 -16.14 -11.57 15.15
N VAL A 463 -16.88 -12.31 14.33
CA VAL A 463 -17.03 -12.02 12.91
C VAL A 463 -18.50 -11.75 12.60
N THR A 464 -18.77 -10.64 11.91
CA THR A 464 -20.11 -10.34 11.39
C THR A 464 -20.11 -10.55 9.87
N ILE A 465 -21.04 -11.36 9.36
CA ILE A 465 -21.26 -11.52 7.92
C ILE A 465 -22.09 -10.33 7.41
N GLY A 466 -21.65 -9.73 6.32
CA GLY A 466 -22.31 -8.60 5.66
C GLY A 466 -23.72 -8.94 5.15
N THR A 467 -24.45 -7.93 4.70
CA THR A 467 -25.89 -8.03 4.40
C THR A 467 -26.26 -8.85 3.17
N ALA A 468 -25.28 -9.20 2.32
CA ALA A 468 -25.50 -10.01 1.13
C ALA A 468 -25.72 -11.51 1.46
N GLY A 469 -25.36 -11.94 2.66
CA GLY A 469 -25.25 -13.36 3.01
C GLY A 469 -24.06 -14.02 2.30
N GLY A 470 -24.03 -15.35 2.34
CA GLY A 470 -22.96 -16.11 1.69
C GLY A 470 -22.79 -17.52 2.26
N THR A 471 -21.89 -18.26 1.61
CA THR A 471 -21.40 -19.54 2.12
C THR A 471 -20.01 -19.34 2.70
N LEU A 472 -19.82 -19.68 3.97
CA LEU A 472 -18.55 -19.51 4.68
C LEU A 472 -18.12 -20.82 5.33
N LEU A 473 -16.89 -21.24 5.06
CA LEU A 473 -16.19 -22.23 5.87
C LEU A 473 -15.45 -21.51 7.01
N ALA A 474 -15.92 -21.68 8.25
CA ALA A 474 -15.35 -21.07 9.44
C ALA A 474 -14.54 -22.10 10.25
N LEU A 475 -13.26 -21.82 10.48
CA LEU A 475 -12.38 -22.64 11.31
C LEU A 475 -11.83 -21.78 12.44
N GLY A 476 -11.90 -22.25 13.69
CA GLY A 476 -11.32 -21.52 14.83
C GLY A 476 -11.91 -20.12 15.06
N ILE A 477 -13.15 -19.88 14.65
CA ILE A 477 -13.90 -18.65 14.94
C ILE A 477 -14.83 -18.92 16.12
N GLU A 478 -14.79 -18.09 17.16
CA GLU A 478 -15.60 -18.28 18.36
C GLU A 478 -17.01 -17.74 18.21
N THR A 479 -17.21 -16.62 17.51
CA THR A 479 -18.52 -15.98 17.34
C THR A 479 -18.73 -15.51 15.91
N LEU A 480 -19.86 -15.92 15.32
CA LEU A 480 -20.32 -15.47 14.02
C LEU A 480 -21.72 -14.84 14.12
N ILE A 481 -21.88 -13.67 13.53
CA ILE A 481 -23.15 -12.93 13.50
C ILE A 481 -23.57 -12.84 12.04
N GLY A 482 -24.67 -13.51 11.68
CA GLY A 482 -25.30 -13.46 10.37
C GLY A 482 -25.84 -12.08 10.03
N GLY A 483 -26.00 -11.83 8.73
CA GLY A 483 -26.53 -10.60 8.19
C GLY A 483 -28.05 -10.68 8.02
N THR A 484 -28.53 -10.06 6.95
CA THR A 484 -29.93 -10.17 6.49
C THR A 484 -30.07 -11.08 5.28
N GLY A 485 -28.95 -11.60 4.77
CA GLY A 485 -28.93 -12.45 3.59
C GLY A 485 -29.23 -13.89 3.97
N LEU A 486 -28.98 -14.81 3.03
CA LEU A 486 -28.96 -16.24 3.32
C LEU A 486 -27.56 -16.61 3.80
N GLU A 487 -27.43 -17.07 5.03
CA GLU A 487 -26.14 -17.48 5.60
C GLU A 487 -26.02 -19.01 5.70
N VAL A 488 -25.00 -19.56 5.04
CA VAL A 488 -24.65 -20.98 5.10
C VAL A 488 -23.24 -21.14 5.67
N ILE A 489 -23.14 -21.69 6.87
CA ILE A 489 -21.88 -21.81 7.61
C ILE A 489 -21.47 -23.27 7.66
N PHE A 490 -20.22 -23.56 7.31
CA PHE A 490 -19.58 -24.86 7.52
C PHE A 490 -18.53 -24.75 8.62
N THR A 491 -18.45 -25.73 9.52
CA THR A 491 -17.35 -25.83 10.50
C THR A 491 -16.18 -26.65 9.93
N GLY A 492 -15.01 -26.59 10.57
CA GLY A 492 -13.84 -27.39 10.20
C GLY A 492 -13.93 -28.86 10.64
N SER A 493 -12.98 -29.70 10.20
CA SER A 493 -12.93 -31.14 10.50
C SER A 493 -12.36 -31.51 11.88
N ALA A 494 -11.99 -30.52 12.71
CA ALA A 494 -11.32 -30.73 14.00
C ALA A 494 -12.31 -30.67 15.19
N GLY A 495 -13.59 -30.42 14.94
CA GLY A 495 -14.55 -29.96 15.93
C GLY A 495 -14.46 -28.44 16.14
N ALA A 496 -15.60 -27.79 16.25
CA ALA A 496 -15.74 -26.36 16.45
C ALA A 496 -16.50 -26.06 17.73
N THR A 497 -16.13 -24.97 18.41
CA THR A 497 -16.96 -24.35 19.44
C THR A 497 -17.36 -22.98 18.92
N LEU A 498 -18.58 -22.86 18.41
CA LEU A 498 -19.03 -21.70 17.66
C LEU A 498 -20.32 -21.14 18.26
N THR A 499 -20.33 -19.83 18.54
CA THR A 499 -21.55 -19.09 18.83
C THR A 499 -22.06 -18.46 17.54
N VAL A 500 -23.32 -18.70 17.17
CA VAL A 500 -23.93 -18.15 15.96
C VAL A 500 -25.21 -17.40 16.27
N SER A 501 -25.37 -16.20 15.73
CA SER A 501 -26.65 -15.49 15.73
C SER A 501 -27.09 -15.25 14.30
N GLY A 502 -28.36 -15.48 13.99
CA GLY A 502 -28.95 -15.08 12.70
C GLY A 502 -28.46 -15.86 11.48
N ALA A 503 -27.96 -17.08 11.62
CA ALA A 503 -27.63 -17.92 10.47
C ALA A 503 -28.76 -18.88 10.09
N ASP A 504 -29.04 -18.99 8.80
CA ASP A 504 -30.05 -19.92 8.29
C ASP A 504 -29.60 -21.38 8.33
N PHE A 505 -28.33 -21.65 8.01
CA PHE A 505 -27.76 -23.01 7.98
C PHE A 505 -26.41 -23.07 8.71
N VAL A 506 -26.27 -24.04 9.61
CA VAL A 506 -24.97 -24.41 10.22
C VAL A 506 -24.69 -25.89 10.02
N ILE A 507 -23.63 -26.20 9.31
CA ILE A 507 -23.28 -27.57 8.90
C ILE A 507 -21.95 -27.94 9.55
N GLY A 508 -22.03 -28.81 10.53
CA GLY A 508 -20.91 -29.50 11.14
C GLY A 508 -20.27 -30.50 10.19
N ASN A 509 -18.93 -30.53 10.18
CA ASN A 509 -18.16 -31.55 9.47
C ASN A 509 -17.79 -32.68 10.44
N THR A 510 -16.77 -33.49 10.12
CA THR A 510 -16.26 -34.46 11.09
C THR A 510 -15.70 -33.73 12.32
N GLY A 511 -15.88 -34.29 13.50
CA GLY A 511 -15.42 -33.66 14.74
C GLY A 511 -16.51 -33.77 15.79
N THR A 512 -16.28 -33.15 16.94
CA THR A 512 -17.34 -32.93 17.93
C THR A 512 -17.62 -31.44 17.96
N ASP A 513 -18.69 -31.04 17.30
CA ASP A 513 -19.11 -29.65 17.17
C ASP A 513 -20.05 -29.26 18.31
N VAL A 514 -19.75 -28.08 18.90
CA VAL A 514 -20.56 -27.40 19.91
C VAL A 514 -21.05 -26.09 19.30
N LEU A 515 -22.35 -26.02 19.02
CA LEU A 515 -23.01 -24.82 18.51
C LEU A 515 -23.80 -24.16 19.64
N THR A 516 -23.52 -22.89 19.90
CA THR A 516 -24.34 -22.04 20.77
C THR A 516 -25.09 -21.03 19.93
N LEU A 517 -26.40 -20.90 20.11
CA LEU A 517 -27.18 -19.87 19.46
C LEU A 517 -27.10 -18.56 20.24
N GLY A 518 -27.05 -17.44 19.51
CA GLY A 518 -26.94 -16.10 20.08
C GLY A 518 -28.16 -15.72 20.93
N SER A 519 -28.09 -14.61 21.68
CA SER A 519 -29.15 -14.20 22.60
C SER A 519 -30.46 -13.74 21.95
N ALA A 520 -30.46 -13.50 20.63
CA ALA A 520 -31.69 -13.25 19.88
C ALA A 520 -32.50 -14.55 19.72
N GLY A 521 -33.76 -14.47 19.27
CA GLY A 521 -34.48 -15.69 18.87
C GLY A 521 -33.98 -16.14 17.51
N ASN A 522 -33.55 -17.40 17.40
CA ASN A 522 -32.96 -17.94 16.18
C ASN A 522 -33.93 -18.90 15.49
N THR A 523 -33.87 -18.93 14.15
CA THR A 523 -34.50 -19.98 13.35
C THR A 523 -33.45 -20.52 12.40
N THR A 524 -32.94 -21.72 12.69
CA THR A 524 -31.77 -22.25 11.98
C THR A 524 -31.93 -23.73 11.65
N THR A 525 -31.34 -24.15 10.54
CA THR A 525 -31.23 -25.56 10.16
C THR A 525 -29.81 -26.04 10.43
N ILE A 526 -29.67 -27.13 11.16
CA ILE A 526 -28.36 -27.68 11.52
C ILE A 526 -28.18 -29.11 11.02
N ARG A 527 -26.92 -29.48 10.75
CA ARG A 527 -26.51 -30.84 10.36
C ARG A 527 -25.17 -31.15 10.98
N GLY A 528 -24.95 -32.38 11.45
CA GLY A 528 -23.64 -32.81 11.94
C GLY A 528 -23.16 -32.04 13.18
N ILE A 529 -24.08 -31.58 14.03
CA ILE A 529 -23.75 -30.88 15.28
C ILE A 529 -24.03 -31.81 16.45
N GLU A 530 -23.01 -32.09 17.28
CA GLU A 530 -23.14 -33.03 18.40
C GLU A 530 -23.67 -32.38 19.67
N THR A 531 -23.41 -31.08 19.88
CA THR A 531 -23.94 -30.33 21.03
C THR A 531 -24.56 -29.03 20.58
N LEU A 532 -25.82 -28.80 20.97
CA LEU A 532 -26.56 -27.58 20.67
C LEU A 532 -26.97 -26.88 21.96
N ILE A 533 -26.64 -25.62 22.10
CA ILE A 533 -27.02 -24.77 23.24
C ILE A 533 -27.79 -23.58 22.68
N GLY A 534 -28.92 -23.24 23.29
CA GLY A 534 -29.73 -22.09 22.90
C GLY A 534 -29.35 -20.81 23.64
N GLY A 535 -29.99 -19.72 23.22
CA GLY A 535 -29.85 -18.39 23.77
C GLY A 535 -30.92 -18.05 24.80
N LEU A 536 -31.13 -16.75 25.01
CA LEU A 536 -32.23 -16.21 25.83
C LEU A 536 -33.51 -15.97 25.01
N GLY A 537 -33.37 -15.89 23.68
CA GLY A 537 -34.48 -15.72 22.76
C GLY A 537 -35.16 -17.06 22.48
N THR A 538 -36.32 -17.00 21.82
CA THR A 538 -37.01 -18.22 21.38
C THR A 538 -36.30 -18.82 20.18
N ASP A 539 -35.73 -19.99 20.37
CA ASP A 539 -34.96 -20.72 19.38
C ASP A 539 -35.79 -21.85 18.75
N VAL A 540 -35.81 -21.87 17.42
CA VAL A 540 -36.43 -22.90 16.59
C VAL A 540 -35.36 -23.54 15.72
N VAL A 541 -35.08 -24.82 15.96
CA VAL A 541 -34.01 -25.53 15.26
C VAL A 541 -34.57 -26.69 14.46
N PHE A 542 -34.17 -26.78 13.20
CA PHE A 542 -34.47 -27.90 12.32
C PHE A 542 -33.22 -28.76 12.15
N LEU A 543 -33.32 -30.04 12.48
CA LEU A 543 -32.31 -31.02 12.16
C LEU A 543 -32.51 -31.44 10.70
N GLY A 544 -31.45 -31.40 9.90
CA GLY A 544 -31.54 -31.86 8.51
C GLY A 544 -31.77 -33.39 8.40
N ASP A 545 -31.92 -33.89 7.18
CA ASP A 545 -32.29 -35.30 6.88
C ASP A 545 -31.29 -36.41 7.28
N THR A 546 -30.23 -36.11 8.03
CA THR A 546 -29.32 -37.13 8.59
C THR A 546 -29.82 -37.57 9.96
N GLY A 547 -29.56 -38.81 10.37
CA GLY A 547 -29.87 -39.23 11.75
C GLY A 547 -28.91 -38.55 12.71
N ASN A 548 -29.46 -37.86 13.72
CA ASN A 548 -28.70 -37.06 14.65
C ASN A 548 -28.55 -37.78 15.99
N THR A 549 -27.37 -37.67 16.61
CA THR A 549 -27.18 -38.00 18.02
C THR A 549 -26.64 -36.75 18.69
N MET A 550 -27.52 -36.02 19.35
CA MET A 550 -27.26 -34.66 19.81
C MET A 550 -27.44 -34.54 21.31
N THR A 551 -26.55 -33.82 21.97
CA THR A 551 -26.74 -33.33 23.34
C THR A 551 -27.31 -31.92 23.29
N LEU A 552 -28.47 -31.71 23.92
CA LEU A 552 -29.12 -30.43 24.03
C LEU A 552 -28.76 -29.75 25.35
N GLY A 553 -28.16 -28.57 25.26
CA GLY A 553 -28.00 -27.66 26.38
C GLY A 553 -29.31 -26.99 26.78
N THR A 554 -29.19 -25.85 27.46
CA THR A 554 -30.34 -25.02 27.85
C THR A 554 -30.79 -24.11 26.71
N GLY A 555 -32.03 -23.60 26.80
CA GLY A 555 -32.48 -22.45 25.99
C GLY A 555 -32.92 -22.77 24.56
N ILE A 556 -33.21 -24.03 24.23
CA ILE A 556 -33.85 -24.40 22.96
C ILE A 556 -35.33 -24.69 23.23
N GLU A 557 -36.24 -23.95 22.59
CA GLU A 557 -37.68 -24.09 22.80
C GLU A 557 -38.34 -25.04 21.82
N VAL A 558 -37.88 -25.08 20.56
CA VAL A 558 -38.44 -25.95 19.52
C VAL A 558 -37.33 -26.66 18.76
N LEU A 559 -37.41 -28.00 18.71
CA LEU A 559 -36.52 -28.83 17.92
C LEU A 559 -37.33 -29.72 16.98
N VAL A 560 -37.05 -29.63 15.69
CA VAL A 560 -37.73 -30.41 14.64
C VAL A 560 -36.71 -31.32 13.99
N GLY A 561 -36.88 -32.62 14.17
CA GLY A 561 -36.09 -33.66 13.53
C GLY A 561 -36.36 -33.83 12.04
N GLY A 562 -35.60 -34.73 11.44
CA GLY A 562 -35.67 -35.08 10.04
C GLY A 562 -36.53 -36.32 9.76
N THR A 563 -36.25 -36.99 8.64
CA THR A 563 -36.84 -38.30 8.30
C THR A 563 -36.01 -39.48 8.81
N ALA A 564 -34.78 -39.21 9.23
CA ALA A 564 -33.86 -40.18 9.78
C ALA A 564 -34.01 -40.23 11.30
N THR A 565 -33.55 -41.32 11.91
CA THR A 565 -33.71 -41.54 13.35
C THR A 565 -32.86 -40.57 14.16
N ASP A 566 -33.51 -39.78 14.99
CA ASP A 566 -32.91 -38.76 15.84
C ASP A 566 -32.92 -39.18 17.31
N VAL A 567 -31.75 -39.04 17.96
CA VAL A 567 -31.51 -39.31 19.37
C VAL A 567 -31.10 -38.02 20.06
N LEU A 568 -31.93 -37.56 20.98
CA LEU A 568 -31.73 -36.34 21.75
C LEU A 568 -31.41 -36.65 23.21
N ASN A 569 -30.25 -36.20 23.67
CA ASN A 569 -29.82 -36.29 25.05
C ASN A 569 -29.93 -34.90 25.72
N ILE A 570 -30.84 -34.74 26.67
CA ILE A 570 -31.16 -33.45 27.30
C ILE A 570 -30.22 -33.22 28.48
N SER A 571 -29.56 -32.06 28.54
CA SER A 571 -28.55 -31.76 29.56
C SER A 571 -29.05 -31.81 31.00
N THR A 572 -28.10 -31.76 31.95
CA THR A 572 -28.36 -31.87 33.40
C THR A 572 -29.14 -30.72 34.04
N SER A 573 -29.50 -29.69 33.26
CA SER A 573 -30.24 -28.51 33.75
C SER A 573 -31.75 -28.66 33.62
N GLY A 574 -32.23 -29.72 32.95
CA GLY A 574 -33.62 -29.85 32.52
C GLY A 574 -33.94 -29.02 31.28
N ALA A 575 -34.96 -29.42 30.52
CA ALA A 575 -35.47 -28.65 29.37
C ALA A 575 -36.99 -28.43 29.43
N THR A 576 -37.45 -27.34 28.81
CA THR A 576 -38.84 -27.19 28.37
C THR A 576 -38.84 -27.10 26.86
N LEU A 577 -39.23 -28.18 26.17
CA LEU A 577 -38.98 -28.36 24.74
C LEU A 577 -40.19 -28.89 24.00
N LEU A 578 -40.52 -28.25 22.87
CA LEU A 578 -41.41 -28.81 21.85
C LEU A 578 -40.56 -29.59 20.83
N THR A 579 -40.83 -30.89 20.69
CA THR A 579 -40.14 -31.75 19.72
C THR A 579 -41.09 -32.20 18.61
N ARG A 580 -40.57 -32.33 17.39
CA ARG A 580 -41.26 -32.94 16.24
C ARG A 580 -40.31 -33.92 15.58
N ALA A 581 -40.79 -35.09 15.18
CA ALA A 581 -39.99 -36.09 14.47
C ALA A 581 -38.66 -36.45 15.17
N ILE A 582 -38.70 -36.66 16.50
CA ILE A 582 -37.56 -37.17 17.27
C ILE A 582 -37.93 -38.54 17.83
N GLU A 583 -37.15 -39.56 17.48
CA GLU A 583 -37.46 -40.96 17.82
C GLU A 583 -36.99 -41.38 19.20
N THR A 584 -35.97 -40.74 19.77
CA THR A 584 -35.44 -41.07 21.10
C THR A 584 -35.12 -39.83 21.91
N LEU A 585 -35.70 -39.74 23.11
CA LEU A 585 -35.42 -38.69 24.08
C LEU A 585 -34.85 -39.28 25.37
N ILE A 586 -33.72 -38.76 25.80
CA ILE A 586 -33.01 -39.18 27.01
C ILE A 586 -32.86 -37.94 27.89
N GLY A 587 -33.66 -37.88 28.95
CA GLY A 587 -33.50 -36.93 30.04
C GLY A 587 -32.37 -37.34 30.98
N ASN A 588 -31.71 -36.34 31.56
CA ASN A 588 -30.69 -36.53 32.59
C ASN A 588 -31.22 -36.01 33.94
N THR A 589 -30.34 -35.63 34.85
CA THR A 589 -30.75 -34.88 36.04
C THR A 589 -31.38 -33.56 35.62
N GLY A 590 -32.38 -33.06 36.34
CA GLY A 590 -33.09 -31.83 35.94
C GLY A 590 -34.58 -32.08 35.97
N THR A 591 -35.38 -31.10 35.58
CA THR A 591 -36.81 -31.32 35.32
C THR A 591 -37.05 -31.15 33.83
N ASP A 592 -37.30 -32.26 33.16
CA ASP A 592 -37.54 -32.36 31.72
C ASP A 592 -39.03 -32.32 31.42
N VAL A 593 -39.47 -31.25 30.77
CA VAL A 593 -40.85 -31.01 30.33
C VAL A 593 -40.88 -30.98 28.82
N ILE A 594 -41.33 -32.09 28.22
CA ILE A 594 -41.36 -32.27 26.77
C ILE A 594 -42.79 -32.27 26.27
N THR A 595 -43.03 -31.52 25.21
CA THR A 595 -44.26 -31.61 24.40
C THR A 595 -43.90 -32.21 23.05
N LEU A 596 -44.64 -33.23 22.63
CA LEU A 596 -44.57 -33.77 21.28
C LEU A 596 -45.44 -32.92 20.35
N GLY A 597 -44.99 -32.74 19.12
CA GLY A 597 -45.70 -31.90 18.17
C GLY A 597 -46.94 -32.55 17.55
N ASP A 598 -47.56 -31.83 16.62
CA ASP A 598 -48.87 -32.12 16.05
C ASP A 598 -48.94 -33.33 15.09
N THR A 599 -47.81 -33.92 14.75
CA THR A 599 -47.72 -35.11 13.90
C THR A 599 -47.91 -36.39 14.70
N VAL A 600 -48.13 -37.53 14.04
CA VAL A 600 -48.07 -38.84 14.72
C VAL A 600 -46.66 -39.01 15.27
N ASN A 601 -46.52 -39.27 16.57
CA ASN A 601 -45.22 -39.47 17.20
C ASN A 601 -45.03 -40.95 17.59
N THR A 602 -43.82 -41.46 17.38
CA THR A 602 -43.38 -42.76 17.90
C THR A 602 -42.02 -42.56 18.54
N VAL A 603 -41.99 -42.49 19.86
CA VAL A 603 -40.83 -42.03 20.62
C VAL A 603 -40.45 -43.02 21.71
N THR A 604 -39.15 -43.22 21.90
CA THR A 604 -38.60 -43.89 23.08
C THR A 604 -38.12 -42.86 24.07
N VAL A 605 -38.57 -42.92 25.33
CA VAL A 605 -38.22 -41.94 26.37
C VAL A 605 -37.54 -42.60 27.56
N THR A 606 -36.51 -41.97 28.09
CA THR A 606 -35.86 -42.34 29.37
C THR A 606 -35.58 -41.07 30.16
N GLY A 607 -35.75 -41.09 31.48
CA GLY A 607 -35.37 -39.95 32.32
C GLY A 607 -36.17 -38.65 32.12
N ILE A 608 -37.29 -38.68 31.39
CA ILE A 608 -38.15 -37.51 31.16
C ILE A 608 -39.17 -37.39 32.31
N ASP A 609 -39.26 -36.24 32.96
CA ASP A 609 -40.17 -36.02 34.09
C ASP A 609 -41.63 -35.78 33.67
N THR A 610 -41.84 -35.01 32.59
CA THR A 610 -43.17 -34.68 32.06
C THR A 610 -43.17 -34.79 30.54
N LEU A 611 -44.05 -35.63 30.01
CA LEU A 611 -44.26 -35.81 28.58
C LEU A 611 -45.72 -35.51 28.24
N THR A 612 -45.93 -34.55 27.34
CA THR A 612 -47.25 -34.21 26.80
C THR A 612 -47.30 -34.57 25.33
N GLY A 613 -48.30 -35.35 24.92
CA GLY A 613 -48.57 -35.65 23.53
C GLY A 613 -49.09 -34.47 22.72
N GLY A 614 -49.09 -34.65 21.41
CA GLY A 614 -49.68 -33.74 20.44
C GLY A 614 -51.17 -34.00 20.20
N ALA A 615 -51.69 -33.45 19.11
CA ALA A 615 -53.09 -33.64 18.70
C ALA A 615 -53.34 -34.93 17.90
N SER A 616 -52.25 -35.58 17.46
CA SER A 616 -52.28 -36.82 16.69
C SER A 616 -51.94 -38.00 17.60
N THR A 617 -52.10 -39.22 17.09
CA THR A 617 -51.78 -40.42 17.87
C THR A 617 -50.30 -40.46 18.27
N ASP A 618 -50.06 -40.60 19.56
CA ASP A 618 -48.74 -40.69 20.16
C ASP A 618 -48.49 -42.08 20.74
N ILE A 619 -47.38 -42.67 20.30
CA ILE A 619 -46.88 -43.96 20.78
C ILE A 619 -45.58 -43.72 21.53
N VAL A 620 -45.58 -43.99 22.83
CA VAL A 620 -44.43 -43.80 23.72
C VAL A 620 -43.95 -45.15 24.21
N PHE A 621 -42.68 -45.44 23.96
CA PHE A 621 -41.95 -46.55 24.58
C PHE A 621 -41.11 -46.01 25.73
N THR A 622 -41.14 -46.66 26.89
CA THR A 622 -40.22 -46.33 27.97
C THR A 622 -38.91 -47.09 27.77
N GLY A 623 -37.80 -46.49 28.18
CA GLY A 623 -36.48 -47.09 28.01
C GLY A 623 -36.23 -48.27 28.94
N SER A 624 -35.19 -49.05 28.63
CA SER A 624 -34.80 -50.24 29.41
C SER A 624 -34.41 -49.98 30.87
N ALA A 625 -34.08 -48.73 31.22
CA ALA A 625 -33.76 -48.33 32.58
C ALA A 625 -35.00 -48.11 33.48
N GLY A 626 -36.19 -48.10 32.89
CA GLY A 626 -37.42 -47.66 33.56
C GLY A 626 -37.57 -46.14 33.53
N VAL A 627 -38.76 -45.67 33.88
CA VAL A 627 -39.10 -44.24 33.92
C VAL A 627 -39.89 -43.89 35.17
N THR A 628 -39.78 -42.65 35.60
CA THR A 628 -40.74 -42.03 36.52
C THR A 628 -41.20 -40.75 35.86
N MET A 629 -42.40 -40.75 35.27
CA MET A 629 -42.86 -39.61 34.46
C MET A 629 -44.33 -39.27 34.70
N THR A 630 -44.69 -38.02 34.42
CA THR A 630 -46.08 -37.60 34.19
C THR A 630 -46.36 -37.62 32.69
N ALA A 631 -47.34 -38.39 32.23
CA ALA A 631 -47.71 -38.51 30.82
C ALA A 631 -49.12 -37.95 30.58
N SER A 632 -49.28 -37.04 29.62
CA SER A 632 -50.57 -36.44 29.27
C SER A 632 -50.82 -36.54 27.78
N GLY A 633 -52.05 -36.86 27.35
CA GLY A 633 -52.40 -36.90 25.93
C GLY A 633 -51.62 -37.95 25.11
N ILE A 634 -51.23 -39.06 25.74
CA ILE A 634 -50.56 -40.19 25.08
C ILE A 634 -51.55 -41.33 24.88
N GLU A 635 -51.74 -41.79 23.63
CA GLU A 635 -52.68 -42.87 23.32
C GLU A 635 -52.11 -44.27 23.61
N PHE A 636 -50.82 -44.50 23.33
CA PHE A 636 -50.16 -45.79 23.53
C PHE A 636 -48.90 -45.62 24.37
N LEU A 637 -48.85 -46.34 25.50
CA LEU A 637 -47.71 -46.31 26.40
C LEU A 637 -47.18 -47.74 26.64
N VAL A 638 -45.96 -48.01 26.19
CA VAL A 638 -45.35 -49.34 26.23
C VAL A 638 -44.11 -49.31 27.10
N GLY A 639 -44.19 -49.98 28.24
CA GLY A 639 -43.11 -50.17 29.19
C GLY A 639 -41.96 -51.00 28.64
N GLY A 640 -40.77 -50.71 29.16
CA GLY A 640 -39.52 -51.39 28.88
C GLY A 640 -39.29 -52.56 29.82
N THR A 641 -38.01 -52.92 30.03
CA THR A 641 -37.61 -53.97 30.98
C THR A 641 -37.33 -53.43 32.39
N GLY A 642 -37.18 -52.12 32.53
CA GLY A 642 -36.94 -51.47 33.81
C GLY A 642 -38.24 -51.19 34.54
N THR A 643 -38.16 -50.62 35.74
CA THR A 643 -39.35 -50.28 36.52
C THR A 643 -39.99 -48.99 36.00
N ASP A 644 -41.17 -49.10 35.43
CA ASP A 644 -41.93 -48.00 34.84
C ASP A 644 -43.02 -47.50 35.80
N VAL A 645 -42.86 -46.26 36.27
CA VAL A 645 -43.82 -45.55 37.12
C VAL A 645 -44.37 -44.36 36.34
N VAL A 646 -45.63 -44.42 35.92
CA VAL A 646 -46.28 -43.35 35.17
C VAL A 646 -47.47 -42.79 35.93
N THR A 647 -47.55 -41.46 36.00
CA THR A 647 -48.75 -40.75 36.46
C THR A 647 -49.38 -40.06 35.26
N LEU A 648 -50.68 -40.23 35.06
CA LEU A 648 -51.39 -39.57 33.98
C LEU A 648 -51.63 -38.08 34.33
N GLY A 649 -51.59 -37.22 33.31
CA GLY A 649 -51.77 -35.77 33.46
C GLY A 649 -53.16 -35.36 33.99
N SER A 650 -53.34 -34.08 34.31
CA SER A 650 -54.59 -33.58 34.92
C SER A 650 -55.79 -33.39 33.96
N SER A 651 -55.59 -33.65 32.67
CA SER A 651 -56.70 -33.84 31.71
C SER A 651 -57.24 -35.26 31.86
N GLY A 652 -58.51 -35.53 31.53
CA GLY A 652 -58.94 -36.93 31.42
C GLY A 652 -58.20 -37.64 30.29
N ASN A 653 -57.55 -38.76 30.60
CA ASN A 653 -56.72 -39.51 29.65
C ASN A 653 -57.43 -40.78 29.17
N THR A 654 -57.13 -41.21 27.94
CA THR A 654 -57.49 -42.54 27.46
C THR A 654 -56.23 -43.18 26.89
N VAL A 655 -55.71 -44.18 27.60
CA VAL A 655 -54.40 -44.76 27.30
C VAL A 655 -54.48 -46.28 27.17
N ILE A 656 -53.83 -46.81 26.14
CA ILE A 656 -53.56 -48.24 26.00
C ILE A 656 -52.16 -48.50 26.52
N THR A 657 -52.02 -49.36 27.53
CA THR A 657 -50.75 -49.61 28.20
C THR A 657 -50.30 -51.07 28.10
N ARG A 658 -48.99 -51.28 28.04
CA ARG A 658 -48.35 -52.61 28.15
C ARG A 658 -47.08 -52.47 28.95
N GLY A 659 -46.75 -53.42 29.82
CA GLY A 659 -45.45 -53.46 30.50
C GLY A 659 -45.18 -52.32 31.49
N ILE A 660 -46.16 -51.49 31.85
CA ILE A 660 -46.00 -50.44 32.87
C ILE A 660 -46.20 -51.05 34.26
N ASP A 661 -45.20 -50.94 35.13
CA ASP A 661 -45.23 -51.54 36.47
C ASP A 661 -46.14 -50.81 37.44
N THR A 662 -46.18 -49.48 37.39
CA THR A 662 -47.05 -48.64 38.24
C THR A 662 -47.71 -47.55 37.41
N LEU A 663 -49.03 -47.48 37.43
CA LEU A 663 -49.80 -46.46 36.72
C LEU A 663 -50.78 -45.77 37.66
N SER A 664 -50.64 -44.46 37.84
CA SER A 664 -51.57 -43.63 38.61
C SER A 664 -52.34 -42.69 37.69
N GLY A 665 -53.58 -42.37 38.03
CA GLY A 665 -54.34 -41.33 37.34
C GLY A 665 -54.03 -39.94 37.88
N GLY A 666 -54.50 -38.95 37.12
CA GLY A 666 -54.43 -37.55 37.47
C GLY A 666 -55.78 -37.03 37.97
N ALA A 667 -55.99 -35.72 37.81
CA ALA A 667 -57.34 -35.19 37.82
C ALA A 667 -58.01 -35.45 36.46
N GLY A 668 -59.34 -35.54 36.43
CA GLY A 668 -60.07 -35.82 35.19
C GLY A 668 -60.74 -37.19 35.26
N THR A 669 -61.07 -37.74 34.10
CA THR A 669 -61.56 -39.12 33.98
C THR A 669 -60.54 -39.90 33.16
N ASP A 670 -59.87 -40.85 33.79
CA ASP A 670 -58.79 -41.63 33.24
C ASP A 670 -59.24 -43.06 32.92
N TRP A 671 -59.12 -43.41 31.63
CA TRP A 671 -59.46 -44.71 31.07
C TRP A 671 -58.20 -45.43 30.64
N VAL A 672 -57.97 -46.60 31.21
CA VAL A 672 -56.81 -47.44 30.95
C VAL A 672 -57.26 -48.75 30.32
N PHE A 673 -56.63 -49.10 29.20
CA PHE A 673 -56.80 -50.37 28.51
C PHE A 673 -55.47 -51.12 28.58
N LEU A 674 -55.46 -52.32 29.16
CA LEU A 674 -54.31 -53.20 29.16
C LEU A 674 -54.25 -53.91 27.81
N GLY A 675 -53.06 -53.99 27.20
CA GLY A 675 -52.88 -54.68 25.93
C GLY A 675 -52.99 -56.22 26.05
N ASP A 676 -52.84 -56.92 24.93
CA ASP A 676 -53.13 -58.37 24.84
C ASP A 676 -52.16 -59.32 25.59
N THR A 677 -51.09 -58.80 26.21
CA THR A 677 -50.16 -59.59 27.04
C THR A 677 -50.54 -59.46 28.50
N GLY A 678 -50.46 -60.56 29.25
CA GLY A 678 -50.82 -60.54 30.68
C GLY A 678 -49.99 -59.50 31.43
N VAL A 679 -50.68 -58.64 32.17
CA VAL A 679 -50.09 -57.53 32.89
C VAL A 679 -49.91 -57.87 34.37
N THR A 680 -48.80 -57.45 34.96
CA THR A 680 -48.67 -57.33 36.41
C THR A 680 -48.38 -55.86 36.72
N MET A 681 -49.33 -55.15 37.32
CA MET A 681 -49.27 -53.70 37.53
C MET A 681 -49.75 -53.31 38.92
N ALA A 682 -49.12 -52.30 39.52
CA ALA A 682 -49.66 -51.54 40.64
C ALA A 682 -50.48 -50.35 40.10
N LEU A 683 -51.78 -50.34 40.34
CA LEU A 683 -52.66 -49.25 39.96
C LEU A 683 -52.74 -48.23 41.12
N GLY A 684 -52.28 -47.02 40.84
CA GLY A 684 -52.42 -45.87 41.72
C GLY A 684 -53.86 -45.38 41.86
N SER A 685 -54.04 -44.31 42.63
CA SER A 685 -55.31 -43.59 42.70
C SER A 685 -55.64 -42.87 41.39
N GLY A 686 -56.89 -42.46 41.20
CA GLY A 686 -57.29 -41.55 40.11
C GLY A 686 -57.58 -42.22 38.76
N ILE A 687 -57.55 -43.55 38.68
CA ILE A 687 -58.00 -44.27 37.48
C ILE A 687 -59.47 -44.68 37.66
N GLU A 688 -60.37 -44.13 36.84
CA GLU A 688 -61.80 -44.42 36.93
C GLU A 688 -62.21 -45.70 36.18
N LEU A 689 -61.54 -46.03 35.07
CA LEU A 689 -61.85 -47.21 34.25
C LEU A 689 -60.57 -47.99 33.92
N LEU A 690 -60.57 -49.30 34.24
CA LEU A 690 -59.51 -50.22 33.83
C LEU A 690 -60.09 -51.42 33.09
N ILE A 691 -59.69 -51.61 31.84
CA ILE A 691 -60.09 -52.73 31.00
C ILE A 691 -58.87 -53.61 30.74
N GLY A 692 -58.93 -54.86 31.19
CA GLY A 692 -57.92 -55.88 30.94
C GLY A 692 -57.92 -56.41 29.51
N GLY A 693 -56.86 -57.14 29.17
CA GLY A 693 -56.62 -57.74 27.86
C GLY A 693 -57.15 -59.16 27.73
N ALA A 694 -56.72 -59.87 26.69
CA ALA A 694 -57.09 -61.27 26.45
C ALA A 694 -56.28 -62.29 27.29
N SER A 695 -55.22 -61.83 27.95
CA SER A 695 -54.33 -62.63 28.79
C SER A 695 -54.57 -62.32 30.26
N THR A 696 -54.07 -63.19 31.17
CA THR A 696 -54.28 -63.01 32.61
C THR A 696 -53.61 -61.74 33.15
N ASP A 697 -54.42 -60.85 33.69
CA ASP A 697 -54.02 -59.59 34.30
C ASP A 697 -54.07 -59.66 35.84
N VAL A 698 -53.01 -59.18 36.48
CA VAL A 698 -52.84 -59.08 37.94
C VAL A 698 -52.60 -57.62 38.31
N VAL A 699 -53.57 -57.03 39.01
CA VAL A 699 -53.55 -55.61 39.38
C VAL A 699 -53.56 -55.48 40.89
N SER A 700 -52.60 -54.73 41.45
CA SER A 700 -52.57 -54.38 42.88
C SER A 700 -52.96 -52.92 43.07
N LEU A 701 -53.90 -52.63 43.97
CA LEU A 701 -54.41 -51.29 44.20
C LEU A 701 -53.53 -50.50 45.18
N SER A 702 -53.65 -49.17 45.10
CA SER A 702 -52.90 -48.23 45.94
C SER A 702 -53.31 -48.24 47.42
N THR A 703 -52.39 -47.80 48.29
CA THR A 703 -52.69 -47.65 49.73
C THR A 703 -53.55 -46.42 50.08
N SER A 704 -53.93 -45.61 49.09
CA SER A 704 -54.78 -44.42 49.26
C SER A 704 -56.27 -44.73 49.15
N GLY A 705 -56.64 -45.97 48.83
CA GLY A 705 -57.99 -46.35 48.43
C GLY A 705 -58.26 -46.01 46.96
N SER A 706 -59.05 -46.86 46.31
CA SER A 706 -59.30 -46.79 44.87
C SER A 706 -60.80 -46.82 44.59
N THR A 707 -61.30 -45.97 43.68
CA THR A 707 -62.65 -46.10 43.12
C THR A 707 -62.53 -46.46 41.65
N LEU A 708 -62.82 -47.71 41.29
CA LEU A 708 -62.50 -48.25 39.97
C LEU A 708 -63.68 -49.03 39.38
N LEU A 709 -64.02 -48.71 38.13
CA LEU A 709 -64.79 -49.61 37.27
C LEU A 709 -63.80 -50.49 36.50
N THR A 710 -63.92 -51.81 36.62
CA THR A 710 -63.00 -52.73 35.92
C THR A 710 -63.72 -53.80 35.12
N ARG A 711 -63.08 -54.24 34.02
CA ARG A 711 -63.53 -55.29 33.12
C ARG A 711 -62.34 -56.15 32.71
N GLY A 712 -62.51 -57.47 32.61
CA GLY A 712 -61.48 -58.33 32.02
C GLY A 712 -60.16 -58.40 32.79
N VAL A 713 -60.15 -58.05 34.08
CA VAL A 713 -58.99 -58.23 34.98
C VAL A 713 -59.21 -59.49 35.82
N GLU A 714 -58.30 -60.45 35.77
CA GLU A 714 -58.44 -61.76 36.42
C GLU A 714 -58.07 -61.76 37.91
N THR A 715 -57.14 -60.91 38.34
CA THR A 715 -56.71 -60.82 39.74
C THR A 715 -56.61 -59.38 40.19
N LEU A 716 -57.31 -59.04 41.28
CA LEU A 716 -57.29 -57.72 41.90
C LEU A 716 -56.93 -57.84 43.38
N ILE A 717 -55.84 -57.19 43.76
CA ILE A 717 -55.30 -57.22 45.12
C ILE A 717 -55.43 -55.82 45.70
N GLY A 718 -56.38 -55.63 46.62
CA GLY A 718 -56.54 -54.40 47.40
C GLY A 718 -55.43 -54.17 48.42
N ALA A 719 -55.38 -52.97 48.96
CA ALA A 719 -54.36 -52.54 49.93
C ALA A 719 -55.00 -51.81 51.13
N ALA A 720 -54.20 -51.13 51.94
CA ALA A 720 -54.76 -50.24 52.97
C ALA A 720 -55.51 -49.07 52.30
N GLY A 721 -56.54 -48.52 52.95
CA GLY A 721 -57.41 -47.51 52.33
C GLY A 721 -58.83 -48.05 52.12
N THR A 722 -59.71 -47.27 51.50
CA THR A 722 -61.07 -47.72 51.15
C THR A 722 -61.13 -48.01 49.65
N ASP A 723 -61.14 -49.29 49.28
CA ASP A 723 -61.25 -49.74 47.89
C ASP A 723 -62.72 -50.03 47.52
N VAL A 724 -63.24 -49.28 46.55
CA VAL A 724 -64.60 -49.39 45.99
C VAL A 724 -64.52 -49.78 44.52
N ILE A 725 -64.77 -51.06 44.24
CA ILE A 725 -64.61 -51.66 42.91
C ILE A 725 -65.98 -52.04 42.36
N THR A 726 -66.26 -51.61 41.15
CA THR A 726 -67.43 -52.04 40.37
C THR A 726 -66.96 -52.90 39.22
N LEU A 727 -67.51 -54.10 39.07
CA LEU A 727 -67.26 -54.94 37.90
C LEU A 727 -68.20 -54.52 36.77
N GLY A 728 -67.70 -54.43 35.54
CA GLY A 728 -68.53 -54.15 34.36
C GLY A 728 -69.38 -55.35 33.91
N ASP A 729 -70.19 -55.13 32.87
CA ASP A 729 -71.22 -56.06 32.34
C ASP A 729 -70.70 -57.23 31.47
N THR A 730 -69.39 -57.51 31.50
CA THR A 730 -68.83 -58.74 30.92
C THR A 730 -68.78 -59.86 31.95
N ALA A 731 -68.88 -61.12 31.52
CA ALA A 731 -68.64 -62.25 32.41
C ALA A 731 -67.20 -62.19 32.93
N ASN A 732 -67.03 -62.01 34.24
CA ASN A 732 -65.73 -61.87 34.87
C ASN A 732 -65.42 -63.13 35.70
N THR A 733 -64.20 -63.67 35.57
CA THR A 733 -63.64 -64.60 36.55
C THR A 733 -62.51 -63.85 37.25
N ILE A 734 -62.79 -63.33 38.44
CA ILE A 734 -61.86 -62.47 39.16
C ILE A 734 -61.54 -63.05 40.54
N THR A 735 -60.25 -63.06 40.89
CA THR A 735 -59.78 -63.30 42.25
C THR A 735 -59.56 -61.95 42.92
N VAL A 736 -60.34 -61.66 43.96
CA VAL A 736 -60.22 -60.40 44.71
C VAL A 736 -59.77 -60.69 46.14
N SER A 737 -58.79 -59.94 46.63
CA SER A 737 -58.35 -59.98 48.03
C SER A 737 -58.09 -58.58 48.54
N GLY A 738 -58.44 -58.26 49.79
CA GLY A 738 -58.08 -56.98 50.41
C GLY A 738 -58.85 -55.74 49.92
N VAL A 739 -59.98 -55.92 49.21
CA VAL A 739 -60.88 -54.83 48.75
C VAL A 739 -62.06 -54.66 49.71
N ASP A 740 -62.42 -53.42 50.07
CA ASP A 740 -63.50 -53.13 51.03
C ASP A 740 -64.91 -53.30 50.44
N THR A 741 -65.13 -52.83 49.22
CA THR A 741 -66.43 -52.89 48.54
C THR A 741 -66.25 -53.40 47.11
N LEU A 742 -66.86 -54.55 46.83
CA LEU A 742 -66.95 -55.11 45.49
C LEU A 742 -68.42 -55.18 45.05
N THR A 743 -68.77 -54.41 44.02
CA THR A 743 -70.09 -54.43 43.41
C THR A 743 -70.02 -55.23 42.11
N GLY A 744 -70.81 -56.30 42.01
CA GLY A 744 -70.89 -57.11 40.79
C GLY A 744 -71.47 -56.35 39.60
N GLY A 745 -71.09 -56.75 38.40
CA GLY A 745 -71.69 -56.29 37.15
C GLY A 745 -73.06 -56.94 36.89
N ALA A 746 -73.79 -56.40 35.92
CA ALA A 746 -75.08 -56.93 35.48
C ALA A 746 -74.95 -58.30 34.79
#